data_AF-A0A7J4NJP0-F1
#
_entry.id   AF-A0A7J4NJP0-F1
#
_cell.length_a   1.000
_cell.length_b   1.000
_cell.length_c   1.000
_cell.angle_alpha   90.00
_cell.angle_beta   90.00
_cell.angle_gamma   90.00
#
_symmetry.space_group_name_H-M   'P 1'
#
loop_
_entity.id
_entity.type
_entity.pdbx_description
1 polymer ?
#
loop_
_entity_poly.entity_id
_entity_poly.type
_entity_poly.pdbx_seq_one_letter_code
_entity_poly.pdbx_strand_id
1 'polypeptide(L)'
;NGSITANGHDGDDGPVPPNGGAGISGAGGGSGGSVTIIANNVWWGQGGSVYARGGDGGDGSNGVRQMPISLLMYNGGHGGGGGGGGSVNITTTTNGVHGNSRVSVTGGSAGTGGLPYGSGSAGRAGTAGSAGASQISTSFVGWGGSARAPNGNLTSTPHDVGEIVEGLIINVNHYTPSGTTTSGEFRTSLDNVTWSVWQQLNLTRQSTDRLRYFQIRLDLSTNLNFSTPIISSLTYSTWRWAALGGNPPLSFSITNNTPATNDWRAGDANGQQPMGNGVRLFHSTEFLSSNGTPPQPGDVYTGALEIPVPLNATPQNGWIHLLAQGTGQQNMVTLSVGRAQLVSVDNNAESHEIELSSQSLTAAWPTSGSTDASGLEWGWLVLNWTSEAANPMFNYLSLPWNLTHRVGGGGEFVAGIEAIVLAECTDWYSVQGCRQDFPLMATGFSSVLDFPILISNLVVSNTDDISPRLDNVKMEVNDIETTVAHYGDVMNFLVTDQIGESNLTILCNTVLLGAPNSEPLDQMQWNEQSQVYELSYDSTQFGNSASELIVVFSCNMRDEVGNIANPAPSLQVSILPGPPVVSNLVLSSSSGPLSGGMSIGTWRHNEPITFSVEEIINRSGLNASVELTRREGSSVISIPLAWDNSTMSYTGVWTITRYNFGVWDLEVKLVDTLHSVMDEDGALITTDAVVTIVDHLAPSLDAVSFDWAPSNPSVWRSTIEWTSEPNEIIDLWVAVTTDAGVPVNNLQITTTSSNSGYADWDTTGIEPGRYYLEIFLEDSAGNQAPDWLSGPDSVLVIAPPRAITFDILEPVNGTEFVHGEVVTYRFNISCNDGCAMSLEEESLAGLSNGTIEFNRTLSEIGDITNFFTLSAGDLSVTQMSHITVIAPPAPLFSLPSCVDSESSDAEMALAGHLEFVCDVKNMGSIPSIVRFRVTTDHSQFTCTPTTPQAVPTTDMLEVNCHTQGDVEDATEISTTAVFEWQDHVGNWHRIGSEQAFSISLIPYDDGTQDSADSTQAEGMSTMTVVAGVMGLVTVLGICLGLFMFLRGRRRDEEGEIQHDNFGGVSPNLEANPQTIIMKEFESNEGTEKPDWVASYEGLPPGGRYEEVPEGMWYVDAEENWWWSEQGGSWRKT
;
A
#
# COMPACT_ATOMS: atom_id res chain seq x y z
N ASN A 1 1.12 89.41 36.71
CA ASN A 1 1.92 88.37 37.41
C ASN A 1 3.43 88.62 37.38
N GLY A 2 3.98 89.34 36.40
CA GLY A 2 5.37 89.82 36.50
C GLY A 2 5.56 90.88 37.58
N SER A 3 6.82 91.24 37.83
CA SER A 3 7.23 92.30 38.76
C SER A 3 7.94 93.43 38.03
N ILE A 4 7.77 94.67 38.52
CA ILE A 4 8.43 95.87 37.98
C ILE A 4 9.44 96.35 39.02
N THR A 5 10.71 96.44 38.65
CA THR A 5 11.81 96.81 39.56
C THR A 5 12.64 97.95 38.97
N ALA A 6 12.72 99.09 39.66
CA ALA A 6 13.66 100.16 39.33
C ALA A 6 14.55 100.42 40.55
N ASN A 7 15.77 99.88 40.53
CA ASN A 7 16.75 100.10 41.58
C ASN A 7 17.69 101.23 41.15
N GLY A 8 18.00 102.14 42.06
CA GLY A 8 19.12 103.05 41.89
C GLY A 8 20.43 102.28 41.88
N HIS A 9 21.41 102.81 41.16
CA HIS A 9 22.80 102.41 41.27
C HIS A 9 23.44 103.02 42.52
N ASP A 10 24.39 102.30 43.09
CA ASP A 10 25.24 102.76 44.19
C ASP A 10 26.21 103.85 43.70
N GLY A 11 26.87 104.57 44.62
CA GLY A 11 27.97 105.47 44.29
C GLY A 11 29.28 104.71 44.07
N ASP A 12 30.20 105.25 43.27
CA ASP A 12 31.48 104.57 43.00
C ASP A 12 32.37 104.55 44.25
N ASP A 13 32.80 103.36 44.67
CA ASP A 13 33.85 103.18 45.67
C ASP A 13 35.14 103.87 45.20
N GLY A 14 35.75 104.65 46.09
CA GLY A 14 36.99 105.37 45.80
C GLY A 14 38.11 104.37 45.54
N PRO A 15 38.72 104.29 44.34
CA PRO A 15 39.55 103.15 43.96
C PRO A 15 40.80 102.99 44.82
N VAL A 16 41.10 101.75 45.20
CA VAL A 16 42.28 101.40 46.03
C VAL A 16 43.57 101.84 45.31
N PRO A 17 44.44 102.68 45.92
CA PRO A 17 45.62 103.23 45.25
C PRO A 17 46.58 102.14 44.74
N PRO A 18 46.68 101.89 43.42
CA PRO A 18 47.31 100.66 42.89
C PRO A 18 48.83 100.61 43.09
N ASN A 19 49.47 101.78 43.20
CA ASN A 19 50.91 101.91 43.48
C ASN A 19 51.21 102.27 44.95
N GLY A 20 50.20 102.33 45.82
CA GLY A 20 50.28 102.89 47.17
C GLY A 20 50.05 104.40 47.24
N GLY A 21 49.54 104.87 48.37
CA GLY A 21 49.12 106.26 48.59
C GLY A 21 48.03 106.39 49.68
N ALA A 22 47.55 107.62 49.89
CA ALA A 22 46.33 107.87 50.64
C ALA A 22 45.12 107.27 49.92
N GLY A 23 44.20 106.68 50.68
CA GLY A 23 42.96 106.14 50.15
C GLY A 23 42.15 107.22 49.46
N ILE A 24 41.53 106.86 48.33
CA ILE A 24 40.72 107.77 47.53
C ILE A 24 39.30 107.75 48.09
N SER A 25 38.68 108.92 48.24
CA SER A 25 37.31 109.03 48.74
C SER A 25 36.29 108.45 47.76
N GLY A 26 35.23 107.85 48.27
CA GLY A 26 34.08 107.40 47.48
C GLY A 26 33.39 108.57 46.78
N ALA A 27 32.91 108.34 45.56
CA ALA A 27 32.38 109.38 44.69
C ALA A 27 30.85 109.39 44.66
N GLY A 28 30.28 110.55 45.01
CA GLY A 28 28.83 110.76 44.99
C GLY A 28 28.08 110.02 46.10
N GLY A 29 26.76 110.23 46.16
CA GLY A 29 25.83 109.41 46.94
C GLY A 29 25.02 108.53 45.99
N GLY A 30 24.54 107.40 46.48
CA GLY A 30 23.75 106.46 45.68
C GLY A 30 22.47 107.09 45.12
N SER A 31 22.05 106.61 43.96
CA SER A 31 20.90 107.15 43.24
C SER A 31 19.56 106.57 43.75
N GLY A 32 18.46 107.29 43.56
CA GLY A 32 17.12 106.79 43.87
C GLY A 32 16.47 106.16 42.64
N GLY A 33 16.20 104.85 42.66
CA GLY A 33 15.38 104.22 41.63
C GLY A 33 13.94 104.75 41.68
N SER A 34 13.28 104.90 40.52
CA SER A 34 11.90 105.39 40.46
C SER A 34 11.04 104.60 39.48
N VAL A 35 9.81 104.28 39.90
CA VAL A 35 8.76 103.71 39.05
C VAL A 35 7.58 104.67 39.04
N THR A 36 7.18 105.16 37.87
CA THR A 36 5.91 105.89 37.70
C THR A 36 5.00 105.14 36.72
N ILE A 37 3.77 104.84 37.16
CA ILE A 37 2.75 104.16 36.34
C ILE A 37 1.55 105.09 36.21
N ILE A 38 1.14 105.40 34.98
CA ILE A 38 -0.10 106.16 34.71
C ILE A 38 -0.94 105.37 33.69
N ALA A 39 -2.12 104.90 34.11
CA ALA A 39 -2.97 104.03 33.29
C ALA A 39 -4.45 104.21 33.65
N ASN A 40 -5.37 103.82 32.77
CA ASN A 40 -6.80 103.85 33.09
C ASN A 40 -7.11 102.87 34.23
N ASN A 41 -6.70 101.60 34.07
CA ASN A 41 -6.79 100.53 35.08
C ASN A 41 -5.48 99.74 35.15
N VAL A 42 -5.14 99.20 36.33
CA VAL A 42 -3.98 98.33 36.58
C VAL A 42 -4.44 97.06 37.31
N TRP A 43 -4.10 95.90 36.75
CA TRP A 43 -4.53 94.59 37.26
C TRP A 43 -3.35 93.77 37.78
N TRP A 44 -3.35 93.49 39.07
CA TRP A 44 -2.38 92.65 39.75
C TRP A 44 -2.95 91.23 39.96
N GLY A 45 -2.08 90.23 39.80
CA GLY A 45 -2.34 88.86 40.23
C GLY A 45 -1.35 88.45 41.31
N GLN A 46 -1.62 87.33 41.97
CA GLN A 46 -1.15 86.97 43.32
C GLN A 46 0.38 87.02 43.58
N GLY A 47 1.22 86.92 42.55
CA GLY A 47 2.69 87.03 42.66
C GLY A 47 3.30 88.38 42.23
N GLY A 48 2.49 89.34 41.79
CA GLY A 48 2.96 90.61 41.23
C GLY A 48 3.45 91.61 42.29
N SER A 49 4.62 92.21 42.04
CA SER A 49 5.21 93.24 42.92
C SER A 49 5.74 94.43 42.13
N VAL A 50 5.72 95.61 42.76
CA VAL A 50 6.40 96.82 42.26
C VAL A 50 7.41 97.25 43.30
N TYR A 51 8.64 97.45 42.89
CA TYR A 51 9.75 97.65 43.80
C TYR A 51 10.72 98.72 43.32
N ALA A 52 11.19 99.54 44.26
CA ALA A 52 12.29 100.46 44.01
C ALA A 52 13.25 100.52 45.21
N ARG A 53 14.52 100.20 44.97
CA ARG A 53 15.63 100.55 45.88
C ARG A 53 16.22 101.90 45.48
N GLY A 54 16.69 102.66 46.44
CA GLY A 54 17.87 103.50 46.21
C GLY A 54 19.14 102.67 46.38
N GLY A 55 20.20 103.06 45.69
CA GLY A 55 21.54 102.54 45.92
C GLY A 55 22.23 103.26 47.09
N ASP A 56 23.29 102.67 47.59
CA ASP A 56 24.12 103.14 48.71
C ASP A 56 25.15 104.17 48.23
N GLY A 57 25.68 105.02 49.12
CA GLY A 57 26.84 105.87 48.79
C GLY A 57 28.13 105.05 48.69
N GLY A 58 29.03 105.42 47.77
CA GLY A 58 30.30 104.69 47.57
C GLY A 58 31.27 104.83 48.75
N ASP A 59 31.99 103.76 49.07
CA ASP A 59 32.93 103.69 50.18
C ASP A 59 34.27 104.36 49.83
N GLY A 60 34.97 104.91 50.83
CA GLY A 60 36.34 105.38 50.67
C GLY A 60 37.35 104.24 50.78
N SER A 61 38.33 104.14 49.87
CA SER A 61 39.35 103.09 49.98
C SER A 61 40.26 103.27 51.18
N ASN A 62 40.83 102.16 51.63
CA ASN A 62 41.91 102.15 52.59
C ASN A 62 43.18 102.82 52.02
N GLY A 63 44.00 103.43 52.88
CA GLY A 63 45.37 103.80 52.53
C GLY A 63 46.21 102.56 52.22
N VAL A 64 47.20 102.69 51.33
CA VAL A 64 48.03 101.55 50.86
C VAL A 64 49.52 101.90 50.86
N ARG A 65 50.37 100.96 51.27
CA ARG A 65 51.83 101.08 51.29
C ARG A 65 52.40 101.27 49.88
N GLN A 66 53.30 102.23 49.67
CA GLN A 66 54.09 102.30 48.43
C GLN A 66 55.14 101.18 48.37
N MET A 67 55.24 100.50 47.22
CA MET A 67 56.22 99.45 46.96
C MET A 67 57.37 99.97 46.08
N PRO A 68 58.63 99.53 46.28
CA PRO A 68 59.10 98.60 47.33
C PRO A 68 59.36 99.27 48.69
N ILE A 69 59.60 100.59 48.73
CA ILE A 69 59.96 101.35 49.94
C ILE A 69 58.92 102.46 50.17
N SER A 70 58.27 102.46 51.33
CA SER A 70 57.35 103.51 51.78
C SER A 70 57.91 104.21 53.02
N LEU A 71 58.18 105.50 52.91
CA LEU A 71 58.65 106.38 54.01
C LEU A 71 57.53 107.28 54.56
N LEU A 72 56.30 107.14 54.04
CA LEU A 72 55.14 107.98 54.37
C LEU A 72 54.03 107.16 55.03
N MET A 73 53.15 107.89 55.72
CA MET A 73 51.91 107.42 56.34
C MET A 73 50.73 107.93 55.52
N TYR A 74 49.64 107.17 55.46
CA TYR A 74 48.57 107.43 54.50
C TYR A 74 47.20 107.33 55.17
N ASN A 75 46.37 108.37 55.01
CA ASN A 75 44.98 108.36 55.48
C ASN A 75 44.13 107.41 54.62
N GLY A 76 42.99 106.97 55.17
CA GLY A 76 41.93 106.36 54.38
C GLY A 76 41.08 107.43 53.67
N GLY A 77 40.46 107.06 52.54
CA GLY A 77 39.54 107.91 51.80
C GLY A 77 38.24 108.13 52.57
N HIS A 78 37.62 109.29 52.40
CA HIS A 78 36.30 109.54 52.98
C HIS A 78 35.22 108.73 52.24
N GLY A 79 34.17 108.31 52.94
CA GLY A 79 32.98 107.80 52.28
C GLY A 79 32.30 108.91 51.48
N GLY A 80 31.53 108.50 50.47
CA GLY A 80 30.77 109.39 49.61
C GLY A 80 29.57 110.04 50.30
N GLY A 81 28.56 110.36 49.50
CA GLY A 81 27.28 110.89 49.98
C GLY A 81 26.40 109.84 50.66
N GLY A 82 25.18 110.25 50.98
CA GLY A 82 24.12 109.33 51.39
C GLY A 82 23.48 108.63 50.20
N GLY A 83 23.02 107.41 50.41
CA GLY A 83 22.25 106.64 49.43
C GLY A 83 20.89 107.25 49.10
N GLY A 84 20.35 106.83 47.95
CA GLY A 84 19.11 107.37 47.41
C GLY A 84 17.88 106.82 48.11
N GLY A 85 16.73 107.49 47.93
CA GLY A 85 15.43 106.92 48.29
C GLY A 85 14.78 106.28 47.07
N GLY A 86 14.49 104.97 47.11
CA GLY A 86 13.70 104.31 46.08
C GLY A 86 12.25 104.79 46.08
N SER A 87 11.65 105.01 44.90
CA SER A 87 10.32 105.63 44.78
C SER A 87 9.37 104.89 43.84
N VAL A 88 8.09 104.82 44.21
CA VAL A 88 7.02 104.22 43.40
C VAL A 88 5.80 105.13 43.43
N ASN A 89 5.34 105.64 42.28
CA ASN A 89 4.12 106.41 42.16
C ASN A 89 3.17 105.76 41.12
N ILE A 90 1.93 105.48 41.52
CA ILE A 90 0.93 104.82 40.67
C ILE A 90 -0.30 105.71 40.59
N THR A 91 -0.65 106.19 39.41
CA THR A 91 -1.80 107.08 39.16
C THR A 91 -2.78 106.38 38.22
N THR A 92 -4.01 106.22 38.68
CA THR A 92 -5.08 105.48 37.99
C THR A 92 -6.39 106.26 37.94
N THR A 93 -7.37 105.78 37.19
CA THR A 93 -8.75 106.30 37.30
C THR A 93 -9.40 105.85 38.62
N THR A 94 -10.57 106.39 38.95
CA THR A 94 -11.29 105.99 40.17
C THR A 94 -11.58 104.48 40.18
N ASN A 95 -11.15 103.79 41.25
CA ASN A 95 -11.17 102.33 41.42
C ASN A 95 -10.27 101.52 40.46
N GLY A 96 -9.41 102.16 39.65
CA GLY A 96 -8.59 101.51 38.63
C GLY A 96 -7.37 100.72 39.12
N VAL A 97 -7.38 100.20 40.35
CA VAL A 97 -6.35 99.28 40.87
C VAL A 97 -7.02 98.03 41.40
N HIS A 98 -6.64 96.86 40.86
CA HIS A 98 -7.30 95.60 41.15
C HIS A 98 -6.30 94.53 41.59
N GLY A 99 -6.63 93.77 42.64
CA GLY A 99 -5.82 92.67 43.16
C GLY A 99 -4.77 93.08 44.20
N ASN A 100 -4.37 92.13 45.05
CA ASN A 100 -3.40 92.35 46.13
C ASN A 100 -1.95 92.27 45.58
N SER A 101 -1.33 93.42 45.32
CA SER A 101 0.09 93.53 44.98
C SER A 101 0.96 93.90 46.17
N ARG A 102 2.22 93.44 46.18
CA ARG A 102 3.24 93.97 47.09
C ARG A 102 3.98 95.14 46.44
N VAL A 103 3.57 96.37 46.76
CA VAL A 103 4.43 97.56 46.55
C VAL A 103 5.42 97.64 47.72
N SER A 104 6.70 97.89 47.43
CA SER A 104 7.71 98.11 48.46
C SER A 104 8.80 99.06 47.96
N VAL A 105 9.43 99.78 48.88
CA VAL A 105 10.47 100.77 48.62
C VAL A 105 11.51 100.72 49.73
N THR A 106 12.78 100.93 49.40
CA THR A 106 13.86 101.06 50.39
C THR A 106 14.81 102.20 50.02
N GLY A 107 15.36 102.85 51.04
CA GLY A 107 16.50 103.77 50.87
C GLY A 107 17.82 103.02 50.92
N GLY A 108 18.88 103.64 50.40
CA GLY A 108 20.26 103.15 50.50
C GLY A 108 21.06 103.72 51.68
N SER A 109 22.13 103.03 52.04
CA SER A 109 23.09 103.39 53.09
C SER A 109 23.98 104.57 52.70
N ALA A 110 24.76 105.10 53.65
CA ALA A 110 25.83 106.06 53.37
C ALA A 110 27.17 105.34 53.24
N GLY A 111 28.02 105.81 52.32
CA GLY A 111 29.34 105.20 52.09
C GLY A 111 30.23 105.26 53.32
N THR A 112 30.94 104.18 53.61
CA THR A 112 31.83 104.05 54.77
C THR A 112 33.18 104.74 54.51
N GLY A 113 33.89 105.08 55.60
CA GLY A 113 35.20 105.72 55.53
C GLY A 113 36.33 104.69 55.59
N GLY A 114 37.27 104.77 54.65
CA GLY A 114 38.38 103.83 54.53
C GLY A 114 39.34 103.85 55.72
N LEU A 115 40.01 102.73 55.96
CA LEU A 115 40.99 102.57 57.03
C LEU A 115 42.35 103.21 56.66
N PRO A 116 43.10 103.74 57.63
CA PRO A 116 44.43 104.29 57.38
C PRO A 116 45.50 103.21 57.19
N TYR A 117 46.61 103.61 56.58
CA TYR A 117 47.85 102.84 56.58
C TYR A 117 48.94 103.50 57.44
N GLY A 118 49.52 102.71 58.36
CA GLY A 118 50.38 103.23 59.43
C GLY A 118 49.56 104.05 60.44
N SER A 119 50.16 105.11 61.00
CA SER A 119 49.46 106.06 61.87
C SER A 119 48.78 107.20 61.10
N GLY A 120 48.19 106.89 59.94
CA GLY A 120 47.28 107.81 59.25
C GLY A 120 45.93 107.92 59.98
N SER A 121 45.09 108.85 59.55
CA SER A 121 43.70 108.99 60.03
C SER A 121 42.74 108.18 59.15
N ALA A 122 41.75 107.53 59.79
CA ALA A 122 40.65 106.89 59.07
C ALA A 122 39.80 107.93 58.32
N GLY A 123 39.24 107.51 57.19
CA GLY A 123 38.23 108.26 56.46
C GLY A 123 36.97 108.46 57.30
N ARG A 124 36.25 109.54 57.01
CA ARG A 124 34.93 109.79 57.59
C ARG A 124 33.86 109.23 56.68
N ALA A 125 32.94 108.43 57.22
CA ALA A 125 31.76 107.96 56.49
C ALA A 125 30.82 109.12 56.09
N GLY A 126 29.99 108.86 55.08
CA GLY A 126 29.04 109.81 54.51
C GLY A 126 27.88 110.18 55.44
N THR A 127 27.06 111.14 54.99
CA THR A 127 25.78 111.47 55.62
C THR A 127 24.73 110.42 55.29
N ALA A 128 23.87 110.04 56.24
CA ALA A 128 22.79 109.06 56.00
C ALA A 128 21.92 109.37 54.77
N GLY A 129 21.52 108.32 54.04
CA GLY A 129 20.69 108.40 52.83
C GLY A 129 19.21 108.73 53.09
N SER A 130 18.46 108.88 52.00
CA SER A 130 17.02 109.18 52.06
C SER A 130 16.17 107.89 52.11
N ALA A 131 15.11 107.87 52.92
CA ALA A 131 14.19 106.75 52.96
C ALA A 131 13.37 106.64 51.66
N GLY A 132 13.04 105.41 51.26
CA GLY A 132 12.18 105.16 50.09
C GLY A 132 10.72 105.52 50.34
N ALA A 133 9.99 105.94 49.29
CA ALA A 133 8.63 106.45 49.38
C ALA A 133 7.70 105.89 48.28
N SER A 134 6.51 105.41 48.67
CA SER A 134 5.51 104.85 47.74
C SER A 134 4.16 105.55 47.85
N GLN A 135 3.60 105.96 46.71
CA GLN A 135 2.30 106.63 46.60
C GLN A 135 1.41 105.92 45.56
N ILE A 136 0.12 105.80 45.88
CA ILE A 136 -0.92 105.36 44.94
C ILE A 136 -2.02 106.43 44.93
N SER A 137 -2.51 106.77 43.74
CA SER A 137 -3.48 107.83 43.49
C SER A 137 -4.50 107.42 42.43
N THR A 138 -5.71 107.95 42.55
CA THR A 138 -6.88 107.64 41.69
C THR A 138 -7.38 108.87 40.93
N SER A 139 -6.49 109.85 40.72
CA SER A 139 -6.76 111.17 40.15
C SER A 139 -6.55 111.28 38.64
N PHE A 140 -6.24 110.19 37.94
CA PHE A 140 -6.07 110.22 36.48
C PHE A 140 -7.43 110.22 35.78
N VAL A 141 -7.62 111.11 34.80
CA VAL A 141 -8.90 111.30 34.11
C VAL A 141 -9.15 110.26 33.00
N GLY A 142 -8.11 109.52 32.60
CA GLY A 142 -8.18 108.47 31.59
C GLY A 142 -7.80 108.93 30.17
N TRP A 143 -7.17 108.04 29.41
CA TRP A 143 -6.94 108.23 27.97
C TRP A 143 -8.18 107.83 27.16
N GLY A 144 -8.50 108.62 26.12
CA GLY A 144 -9.53 108.32 25.12
C GLY A 144 -9.04 107.45 23.97
N GLY A 145 -9.96 106.82 23.23
CA GLY A 145 -9.66 105.89 22.13
C GLY A 145 -8.98 106.53 20.92
N SER A 146 -8.10 105.78 20.26
CA SER A 146 -7.24 106.23 19.15
C SER A 146 -7.90 106.16 17.76
N ALA A 147 -7.42 106.99 16.84
CA ALA A 147 -7.85 107.02 15.45
C ALA A 147 -7.11 105.98 14.59
N ARG A 148 -7.74 105.54 13.49
CA ARG A 148 -7.24 104.51 12.56
C ARG A 148 -6.71 105.12 11.27
N ALA A 149 -5.47 104.79 10.89
CA ALA A 149 -4.95 104.98 9.54
C ALA A 149 -5.16 103.71 8.71
N PRO A 150 -5.84 103.76 7.54
CA PRO A 150 -6.07 102.57 6.70
C PRO A 150 -4.88 102.20 5.80
N ASN A 151 -4.03 103.18 5.46
CA ASN A 151 -2.89 103.03 4.55
C ASN A 151 -1.67 103.74 5.15
N GLY A 152 -0.47 103.28 4.77
CA GLY A 152 0.79 103.95 5.04
C GLY A 152 1.86 103.55 4.02
N ASN A 153 2.83 104.41 3.78
CA ASN A 153 3.92 104.14 2.86
C ASN A 153 5.28 104.52 3.43
N LEU A 154 6.32 103.89 2.90
CA LEU A 154 7.72 104.10 3.24
C LEU A 154 8.53 104.19 1.94
N THR A 155 9.47 105.11 1.85
CA THR A 155 10.48 105.13 0.78
C THR A 155 11.84 105.27 1.44
N SER A 156 12.78 104.40 1.09
CA SER A 156 14.12 104.40 1.67
C SER A 156 14.94 105.58 1.18
N THR A 157 15.98 105.94 1.94
CA THR A 157 17.14 106.65 1.37
C THR A 157 17.83 105.78 0.31
N PRO A 158 18.66 106.36 -0.58
CA PRO A 158 19.58 105.56 -1.38
C PRO A 158 20.51 104.75 -0.47
N HIS A 159 20.63 103.46 -0.77
CA HIS A 159 21.59 102.55 -0.14
C HIS A 159 22.73 102.32 -1.13
N ASP A 160 23.94 102.80 -0.80
CA ASP A 160 25.19 102.42 -1.46
C ASP A 160 25.58 101.02 -0.95
N VAL A 161 25.91 100.09 -1.85
CA VAL A 161 26.46 98.78 -1.48
C VAL A 161 28.00 98.76 -1.43
N GLY A 162 28.62 99.93 -1.57
CA GLY A 162 30.06 100.20 -1.44
C GLY A 162 30.80 100.20 -2.78
N GLU A 163 30.39 99.32 -3.70
CA GLU A 163 31.02 99.07 -4.99
C GLU A 163 29.98 98.60 -6.01
N ILE A 164 30.33 98.59 -7.31
CA ILE A 164 29.43 98.10 -8.36
C ILE A 164 29.38 96.56 -8.33
N VAL A 165 28.17 96.01 -8.41
CA VAL A 165 27.88 94.57 -8.37
C VAL A 165 26.98 94.18 -9.54
N GLU A 166 27.07 92.92 -9.96
CA GLU A 166 26.30 92.39 -11.12
C GLU A 166 24.80 92.27 -10.80
N GLY A 167 24.46 92.19 -9.51
CA GLY A 167 23.13 92.55 -9.02
C GLY A 167 22.99 92.33 -7.52
N LEU A 168 21.76 92.51 -7.04
CA LEU A 168 21.33 92.16 -5.69
C LEU A 168 20.26 91.07 -5.73
N ILE A 169 20.21 90.28 -4.66
CA ILE A 169 19.03 89.51 -4.28
C ILE A 169 18.46 90.15 -3.01
N ILE A 170 17.28 90.76 -3.13
CA ILE A 170 16.57 91.48 -2.06
C ILE A 170 15.45 90.58 -1.51
N ASN A 171 15.32 90.54 -0.19
CA ASN A 171 14.24 89.87 0.53
C ASN A 171 13.72 90.79 1.66
N VAL A 172 12.39 90.89 1.77
CA VAL A 172 11.68 91.73 2.73
C VAL A 172 10.92 90.81 3.68
N ASN A 173 11.37 90.69 4.92
CA ASN A 173 10.69 89.87 5.93
C ASN A 173 9.39 90.59 6.35
N HIS A 174 8.25 90.00 6.01
CA HIS A 174 6.94 90.62 6.16
C HIS A 174 5.87 89.63 6.62
N TYR A 175 4.84 90.16 7.27
CA TYR A 175 3.65 89.43 7.68
C TYR A 175 2.41 90.22 7.22
N THR A 176 1.64 89.65 6.31
CA THR A 176 0.43 90.24 5.73
C THR A 176 -0.78 89.41 6.17
N PRO A 177 -1.37 89.68 7.35
CA PRO A 177 -2.56 88.99 7.82
C PRO A 177 -3.79 89.29 6.95
N SER A 178 -4.83 88.44 7.04
CA SER A 178 -6.07 88.64 6.29
C SER A 178 -6.67 90.03 6.50
N GLY A 179 -7.23 90.59 5.42
CA GLY A 179 -7.74 91.97 5.39
C GLY A 179 -6.66 93.05 5.28
N THR A 180 -5.42 92.69 4.95
CA THR A 180 -4.30 93.63 4.74
C THR A 180 -3.59 93.38 3.42
N THR A 181 -2.82 94.36 2.94
CA THR A 181 -1.92 94.20 1.80
C THR A 181 -0.55 94.76 2.11
N THR A 182 0.48 94.13 1.54
CA THR A 182 1.84 94.66 1.46
C THR A 182 2.29 94.59 0.01
N SER A 183 2.82 95.69 -0.50
CA SER A 183 3.44 95.75 -1.84
C SER A 183 4.70 96.61 -1.78
N GLY A 184 5.52 96.56 -2.82
CA GLY A 184 6.66 97.45 -2.94
C GLY A 184 7.14 97.60 -4.36
N GLU A 185 8.06 98.52 -4.53
CA GLU A 185 8.82 98.79 -5.74
C GLU A 185 10.28 99.04 -5.37
N PHE A 186 11.18 98.84 -6.32
CA PHE A 186 12.60 99.19 -6.19
C PHE A 186 13.08 99.96 -7.42
N ARG A 187 14.23 100.61 -7.29
CA ARG A 187 14.98 101.16 -8.41
C ARG A 187 16.48 101.12 -8.14
N THR A 188 17.27 101.13 -9.19
CA THR A 188 18.73 100.98 -9.16
C THR A 188 19.45 102.14 -9.85
N SER A 189 20.74 102.30 -9.57
CA SER A 189 21.63 103.31 -10.14
C SER A 189 23.09 102.88 -10.00
N LEU A 190 23.96 103.32 -10.91
CA LEU A 190 25.41 103.10 -10.83
C LEU A 190 26.14 104.29 -10.17
N ASP A 191 25.57 105.49 -10.26
CA ASP A 191 26.20 106.79 -10.00
C ASP A 191 25.45 107.65 -8.93
N ASN A 192 24.33 107.15 -8.38
CA ASN A 192 23.39 107.85 -7.50
C ASN A 192 22.64 109.04 -8.16
N VAL A 193 22.85 109.30 -9.46
CA VAL A 193 22.33 110.46 -10.21
C VAL A 193 21.37 110.00 -11.32
N THR A 194 21.81 109.08 -12.17
CA THR A 194 20.96 108.39 -13.16
C THR A 194 20.32 107.16 -12.51
N TRP A 195 18.99 107.16 -12.46
CA TRP A 195 18.20 106.13 -11.78
C TRP A 195 17.31 105.39 -12.78
N SER A 196 17.15 104.09 -12.57
CA SER A 196 16.13 103.30 -13.25
C SER A 196 14.73 103.85 -12.96
N VAL A 197 13.77 103.49 -13.81
CA VAL A 197 12.35 103.56 -13.43
C VAL A 197 12.09 102.69 -12.20
N TRP A 198 11.05 103.03 -11.44
CA TRP A 198 10.57 102.15 -10.37
C TRP A 198 9.99 100.87 -10.99
N GLN A 199 10.45 99.72 -10.51
CA GLN A 199 10.04 98.37 -10.89
C GLN A 199 9.36 97.70 -9.70
N GLN A 200 8.39 96.81 -9.93
CA GLN A 200 7.69 96.11 -8.84
C GLN A 200 8.65 95.19 -8.07
N LEU A 201 8.62 95.25 -6.73
CA LEU A 201 9.46 94.46 -5.84
C LEU A 201 8.74 93.16 -5.43
N ASN A 202 9.29 92.02 -5.83
CA ASN A 202 8.94 90.73 -5.22
C ASN A 202 9.48 90.68 -3.79
N LEU A 203 8.58 90.77 -2.81
CA LEU A 203 8.92 90.86 -1.39
C LEU A 203 9.66 89.62 -0.85
N THR A 204 9.45 88.43 -1.44
CA THR A 204 10.10 87.18 -0.98
C THR A 204 11.48 86.95 -1.60
N ARG A 205 11.67 87.29 -2.88
CA ARG A 205 12.98 87.25 -3.57
C ARG A 205 12.92 88.08 -4.84
N GLN A 206 13.62 89.20 -4.86
CA GLN A 206 13.82 90.03 -6.05
C GLN A 206 15.28 90.01 -6.46
N SER A 207 15.57 89.55 -7.68
CA SER A 207 16.84 89.82 -8.35
C SER A 207 16.82 91.20 -9.00
N THR A 208 17.94 91.90 -9.00
CA THR A 208 18.12 93.17 -9.74
C THR A 208 19.19 93.02 -10.81
N ASP A 209 19.14 93.91 -11.81
CA ASP A 209 20.25 94.16 -12.72
C ASP A 209 21.43 94.84 -12.01
N ARG A 210 22.54 94.99 -12.74
CA ARG A 210 23.84 95.57 -12.35
C ARG A 210 23.72 96.98 -11.74
N LEU A 211 24.29 97.21 -10.56
CA LEU A 211 24.15 98.49 -9.82
C LEU A 211 25.24 98.76 -8.78
N ARG A 212 25.18 99.95 -8.16
CA ARG A 212 25.82 100.27 -6.87
C ARG A 212 24.87 100.88 -5.84
N TYR A 213 23.88 101.64 -6.29
CA TYR A 213 22.87 102.28 -5.45
C TYR A 213 21.48 101.69 -5.70
N PHE A 214 20.75 101.39 -4.63
CA PHE A 214 19.32 101.02 -4.73
C PHE A 214 18.43 101.85 -3.79
N GLN A 215 17.15 101.95 -4.16
CA GLN A 215 16.08 102.50 -3.32
C GLN A 215 14.86 101.60 -3.38
N ILE A 216 14.09 101.59 -2.30
CA ILE A 216 12.88 100.77 -2.18
C ILE A 216 11.71 101.62 -1.66
N ARG A 217 10.54 101.44 -2.26
CA ARG A 217 9.24 101.92 -1.79
C ARG A 217 8.43 100.73 -1.31
N LEU A 218 7.72 100.90 -0.20
CA LEU A 218 6.87 99.89 0.43
C LEU A 218 5.53 100.54 0.78
N ASP A 219 4.44 99.91 0.36
CA ASP A 219 3.07 100.38 0.58
C ASP A 219 2.28 99.32 1.38
N LEU A 220 1.60 99.79 2.42
CA LEU A 220 0.94 98.97 3.44
C LEU A 220 -0.52 99.41 3.55
N SER A 221 -1.46 98.47 3.45
CA SER A 221 -2.90 98.76 3.65
C SER A 221 -3.58 97.79 4.60
N THR A 222 -4.66 98.23 5.22
CA THR A 222 -5.58 97.42 6.02
C THR A 222 -7.02 97.85 5.79
N ASN A 223 -7.94 96.89 5.67
CA ASN A 223 -9.38 97.12 5.68
C ASN A 223 -10.04 96.76 7.04
N LEU A 224 -9.27 96.28 8.03
CA LEU A 224 -9.75 95.90 9.36
C LEU A 224 -9.29 96.85 10.47
N ASN A 225 -10.01 96.86 11.61
CA ASN A 225 -9.68 97.70 12.77
C ASN A 225 -8.71 97.04 13.76
N PHE A 226 -8.36 95.77 13.53
CA PHE A 226 -7.64 94.89 14.47
C PHE A 226 -6.54 94.05 13.79
N SER A 227 -6.22 94.37 12.53
CA SER A 227 -5.24 93.68 11.70
C SER A 227 -4.37 94.71 10.99
N THR A 228 -3.05 94.56 11.06
CA THR A 228 -2.07 95.42 10.39
C THR A 228 -1.03 94.55 9.70
N PRO A 229 -0.59 94.90 8.48
CA PRO A 229 0.60 94.30 7.91
C PRO A 229 1.83 94.77 8.69
N ILE A 230 2.88 93.96 8.71
CA ILE A 230 4.14 94.21 9.40
C ILE A 230 5.29 93.94 8.43
N ILE A 231 6.31 94.80 8.44
CA ILE A 231 7.62 94.54 7.84
C ILE A 231 8.63 94.58 8.99
N SER A 232 9.39 93.50 9.18
CA SER A 232 10.26 93.29 10.34
C SER A 232 11.75 93.50 10.03
N SER A 233 12.18 93.18 8.82
CA SER A 233 13.53 93.47 8.33
C SER A 233 13.57 93.52 6.80
N LEU A 234 14.60 94.17 6.28
CA LEU A 234 15.02 94.06 4.88
C LEU A 234 16.44 93.50 4.84
N THR A 235 16.67 92.53 3.99
CA THR A 235 17.97 91.88 3.78
C THR A 235 18.28 91.86 2.29
N TYR A 236 19.53 92.09 1.94
CA TYR A 236 20.02 91.89 0.58
C TYR A 236 21.34 91.13 0.60
N SER A 237 21.63 90.44 -0.50
CA SER A 237 22.94 89.87 -0.79
C SER A 237 23.40 90.37 -2.15
N THR A 238 24.67 90.74 -2.25
CA THR A 238 25.32 91.07 -3.53
C THR A 238 25.66 89.80 -4.27
N TRP A 239 25.61 89.84 -5.60
CA TRP A 239 26.19 88.78 -6.44
C TRP A 239 27.06 89.39 -7.54
N ARG A 240 28.02 88.59 -8.00
CA ARG A 240 29.04 88.92 -9.00
C ARG A 240 29.31 87.69 -9.83
N TRP A 241 29.69 87.87 -11.09
CA TRP A 241 30.26 86.79 -11.88
C TRP A 241 31.61 86.40 -11.25
N ALA A 242 31.70 85.17 -10.75
CA ALA A 242 32.95 84.57 -10.31
C ALA A 242 33.62 83.87 -11.50
N ALA A 243 34.95 83.87 -11.53
CA ALA A 243 35.68 82.98 -12.42
C ALA A 243 35.46 81.52 -11.96
N LEU A 244 35.31 80.61 -12.93
CA LEU A 244 35.23 79.17 -12.67
C LEU A 244 36.55 78.69 -12.05
N GLY A 245 36.50 78.28 -10.79
CA GLY A 245 37.67 78.05 -9.94
C GLY A 245 37.89 76.60 -9.57
N GLY A 246 39.06 76.30 -9.00
CA GLY A 246 39.40 74.96 -8.54
C GLY A 246 39.85 74.00 -9.66
N ASN A 247 39.93 72.72 -9.30
CA ASN A 247 40.45 71.63 -10.12
C ASN A 247 39.64 70.35 -9.81
N PRO A 248 38.71 69.91 -10.68
CA PRO A 248 38.21 70.58 -11.88
C PRO A 248 37.09 71.61 -11.57
N PRO A 249 36.91 72.66 -12.39
CA PRO A 249 35.81 73.63 -12.26
C PRO A 249 34.49 73.16 -12.90
N LEU A 250 34.53 72.19 -13.81
CA LEU A 250 33.36 71.52 -14.39
C LEU A 250 33.79 70.11 -14.85
N SER A 251 32.91 69.12 -14.75
CA SER A 251 33.11 67.79 -15.33
C SER A 251 31.78 67.04 -15.49
N PHE A 252 31.68 66.19 -16.52
CA PHE A 252 30.58 65.24 -16.69
C PHE A 252 31.05 63.85 -16.25
N SER A 253 30.20 63.12 -15.54
CA SER A 253 30.47 61.79 -14.98
C SER A 253 29.20 60.93 -15.00
N ILE A 254 29.35 59.63 -14.80
CA ILE A 254 28.25 58.66 -14.73
C ILE A 254 28.26 57.80 -13.45
N THR A 255 28.94 58.25 -12.39
CA THR A 255 29.13 57.49 -11.14
C THR A 255 28.92 58.36 -9.90
N ASN A 256 28.24 57.81 -8.88
CA ASN A 256 27.83 58.55 -7.68
C ASN A 256 28.95 58.69 -6.61
N ASN A 257 30.04 57.92 -6.69
CA ASN A 257 30.97 57.72 -5.57
C ASN A 257 32.24 58.59 -5.64
N THR A 258 32.17 59.79 -5.07
CA THR A 258 33.33 60.62 -4.63
C THR A 258 34.25 61.17 -5.75
N PRO A 259 35.09 62.21 -5.47
CA PRO A 259 35.83 62.90 -6.54
C PRO A 259 36.89 62.01 -7.20
N ALA A 260 37.08 62.22 -8.49
CA ALA A 260 37.88 61.40 -9.41
C ALA A 260 39.19 60.87 -8.80
N THR A 261 39.18 59.59 -8.43
CA THR A 261 40.36 58.73 -8.58
C THR A 261 40.79 58.77 -10.05
N ASN A 262 42.07 58.54 -10.33
CA ASN A 262 42.66 58.92 -11.63
C ASN A 262 42.34 57.96 -12.80
N ASP A 263 41.21 57.24 -12.75
CA ASP A 263 40.88 56.22 -13.75
C ASP A 263 39.38 56.09 -14.03
N TRP A 264 39.04 55.87 -15.30
CA TRP A 264 37.74 55.33 -15.75
C TRP A 264 37.89 54.36 -16.93
N ARG A 265 39.12 54.03 -17.34
CA ARG A 265 39.34 52.96 -18.31
C ARG A 265 39.27 51.63 -17.58
N ALA A 266 38.69 50.62 -18.23
CA ALA A 266 38.75 49.25 -17.72
C ALA A 266 40.20 48.84 -17.46
N GLY A 267 40.45 48.16 -16.35
CA GLY A 267 41.79 47.70 -15.99
C GLY A 267 42.34 46.74 -17.04
N ASP A 268 43.65 46.80 -17.30
CA ASP A 268 44.31 45.68 -17.95
C ASP A 268 44.32 44.47 -17.00
N ALA A 269 44.49 43.27 -17.58
CA ALA A 269 44.44 42.01 -16.82
C ALA A 269 45.64 41.78 -15.87
N ASN A 270 46.52 42.78 -15.64
CA ASN A 270 47.71 42.68 -14.81
C ASN A 270 47.86 43.79 -13.75
N GLY A 271 46.97 44.79 -13.73
CA GLY A 271 46.78 45.68 -12.57
C GLY A 271 47.91 46.68 -12.28
N GLN A 272 48.59 47.21 -13.30
CA GLN A 272 49.64 48.23 -13.12
C GLN A 272 49.29 49.60 -13.71
N GLN A 273 48.61 50.41 -12.89
CA GLN A 273 48.45 51.88 -12.98
C GLN A 273 48.32 52.48 -14.40
N PRO A 274 47.10 52.55 -14.97
CA PRO A 274 46.81 53.38 -16.13
C PRO A 274 46.99 54.88 -15.85
N MET A 275 47.36 55.63 -16.89
CA MET A 275 47.32 57.09 -16.91
C MET A 275 46.35 57.57 -18.00
N GLY A 276 45.30 58.29 -17.60
CA GLY A 276 44.59 59.22 -18.49
C GLY A 276 43.32 58.70 -19.20
N ASN A 277 42.16 59.21 -18.77
CA ASN A 277 41.44 60.26 -19.51
C ASN A 277 40.21 60.75 -18.72
N GLY A 278 40.43 61.33 -17.54
CA GLY A 278 39.37 62.09 -16.86
C GLY A 278 39.17 63.44 -17.54
N VAL A 279 37.91 63.84 -17.74
CA VAL A 279 37.48 65.12 -18.33
C VAL A 279 37.82 66.27 -17.38
N ARG A 280 39.06 66.78 -17.42
CA ARG A 280 39.57 67.85 -16.53
C ARG A 280 39.61 69.20 -17.24
N LEU A 281 38.78 70.11 -16.75
CA LEU A 281 38.87 71.54 -17.03
C LEU A 281 39.88 72.21 -16.08
N PHE A 282 40.55 73.25 -16.58
CA PHE A 282 41.47 74.18 -15.90
C PHE A 282 41.55 75.45 -16.80
N HIS A 283 41.81 76.67 -16.36
CA HIS A 283 41.88 77.30 -15.03
C HIS A 283 42.10 78.81 -15.21
N SER A 284 41.42 79.66 -14.44
CA SER A 284 41.96 80.99 -14.06
C SER A 284 41.25 81.60 -12.86
N THR A 285 41.94 81.70 -11.72
CA THR A 285 41.56 82.64 -10.66
C THR A 285 42.10 84.05 -10.90
N GLU A 286 43.06 84.22 -11.81
CA GLU A 286 43.68 85.50 -12.17
C GLU A 286 43.85 85.59 -13.69
N PHE A 287 43.57 86.76 -14.27
CA PHE A 287 43.98 87.12 -15.64
C PHE A 287 45.45 87.53 -15.62
N LEU A 288 46.22 87.17 -16.65
CA LEU A 288 47.65 87.50 -16.68
C LEU A 288 47.83 88.96 -17.10
N SER A 289 48.23 89.82 -16.17
CA SER A 289 48.60 91.21 -16.47
C SER A 289 50.08 91.29 -16.83
N SER A 290 50.37 91.83 -18.01
CA SER A 290 51.72 92.06 -18.53
C SER A 290 51.96 93.55 -18.77
N ASN A 291 53.12 94.04 -18.31
CA ASN A 291 53.61 95.37 -18.62
C ASN A 291 54.50 95.32 -19.87
N GLY A 292 54.29 96.25 -20.79
CA GLY A 292 55.24 96.54 -21.86
C GLY A 292 56.54 97.17 -21.35
N THR A 293 57.51 97.35 -22.25
CA THR A 293 58.77 98.04 -21.93
C THR A 293 58.50 99.49 -21.47
N PRO A 294 59.19 100.01 -20.44
CA PRO A 294 59.01 101.39 -19.99
C PRO A 294 59.16 102.41 -21.12
N PRO A 295 58.23 103.37 -21.27
CA PRO A 295 58.25 104.37 -22.33
C PRO A 295 59.38 105.39 -22.17
N GLN A 296 59.64 106.18 -23.22
CA GLN A 296 60.47 107.38 -23.10
C GLN A 296 59.67 108.49 -22.37
N PRO A 297 60.35 109.48 -21.74
CA PRO A 297 59.66 110.57 -21.06
C PRO A 297 58.76 111.39 -22.00
N GLY A 298 57.43 111.19 -21.87
CA GLY A 298 56.41 111.82 -22.71
C GLY A 298 55.57 110.85 -23.54
N ASP A 299 56.00 109.58 -23.68
CA ASP A 299 55.22 108.51 -24.30
C ASP A 299 54.37 107.76 -23.25
N VAL A 300 53.28 107.11 -23.69
CA VAL A 300 52.40 106.33 -22.82
C VAL A 300 52.99 104.96 -22.44
N TYR A 301 52.72 104.52 -21.21
CA TYR A 301 52.90 103.13 -20.80
C TYR A 301 51.94 102.23 -21.58
N THR A 302 52.35 100.99 -21.81
CA THR A 302 51.57 99.98 -22.53
C THR A 302 51.60 98.65 -21.79
N GLY A 303 50.62 97.79 -22.05
CA GLY A 303 50.59 96.42 -21.54
C GLY A 303 49.37 95.66 -22.04
N ALA A 304 49.20 94.43 -21.56
CA ALA A 304 48.09 93.56 -21.96
C ALA A 304 47.56 92.74 -20.78
N LEU A 305 46.26 92.45 -20.80
CA LEU A 305 45.59 91.49 -19.93
C LEU A 305 45.20 90.27 -20.76
N GLU A 306 45.72 89.10 -20.41
CA GLU A 306 45.41 87.83 -21.09
C GLU A 306 44.42 87.02 -20.24
N ILE A 307 43.28 86.66 -20.84
CA ILE A 307 42.13 86.04 -20.19
C ILE A 307 41.81 84.74 -20.93
N PRO A 308 41.81 83.56 -20.28
CA PRO A 308 41.49 82.32 -20.97
C PRO A 308 39.98 82.19 -21.14
N VAL A 309 39.54 81.87 -22.36
CA VAL A 309 38.13 81.69 -22.73
C VAL A 309 37.96 80.49 -23.67
N PRO A 310 36.80 79.79 -23.67
CA PRO A 310 36.58 78.67 -24.58
C PRO A 310 36.42 79.17 -26.03
N LEU A 311 37.11 78.56 -27.00
CA LEU A 311 37.10 78.99 -28.41
C LEU A 311 35.66 79.00 -28.98
N ASN A 312 34.88 77.99 -28.63
CA ASN A 312 33.51 77.76 -29.12
C ASN A 312 32.41 78.41 -28.25
N ALA A 313 32.78 79.30 -27.32
CA ALA A 313 31.82 80.10 -26.55
C ALA A 313 31.50 81.43 -27.24
N THR A 314 30.25 81.91 -27.11
CA THR A 314 29.83 83.23 -27.57
C THR A 314 29.86 84.24 -26.40
N PRO A 315 30.65 85.32 -26.47
CA PRO A 315 30.68 86.34 -25.42
C PRO A 315 29.34 87.06 -25.27
N GLN A 316 29.02 87.43 -24.03
CA GLN A 316 28.03 88.45 -23.71
C GLN A 316 28.74 89.80 -23.50
N ASN A 317 28.02 90.87 -23.13
CA ASN A 317 28.68 92.08 -22.67
C ASN A 317 29.37 91.79 -21.33
N GLY A 318 30.61 92.26 -21.19
CA GLY A 318 31.38 92.20 -19.95
C GLY A 318 31.78 93.59 -19.45
N TRP A 319 32.43 93.65 -18.30
CA TRP A 319 32.92 94.89 -17.68
C TRP A 319 34.24 94.65 -16.97
N ILE A 320 35.12 95.66 -16.98
CA ILE A 320 36.37 95.64 -16.21
C ILE A 320 36.49 96.90 -15.34
N HIS A 321 36.89 96.71 -14.09
CA HIS A 321 36.92 97.73 -13.04
C HIS A 321 38.35 98.25 -12.82
N LEU A 322 38.55 99.55 -13.02
CA LEU A 322 39.80 100.29 -12.88
C LEU A 322 39.84 101.04 -11.54
N LEU A 323 40.88 100.82 -10.74
CA LEU A 323 41.09 101.53 -9.47
C LEU A 323 41.97 102.77 -9.63
N ALA A 324 41.45 103.92 -9.16
CA ALA A 324 42.18 105.18 -9.14
C ALA A 324 43.38 105.24 -8.16
N GLN A 325 43.53 104.24 -7.28
CA GLN A 325 44.59 104.26 -6.25
C GLN A 325 46.00 103.87 -6.75
N GLY A 326 46.18 103.52 -8.02
CA GLY A 326 47.49 103.11 -8.54
C GLY A 326 48.54 104.23 -8.63
N THR A 327 48.11 105.48 -8.87
CA THR A 327 49.00 106.56 -9.37
C THR A 327 48.97 107.84 -8.55
N GLY A 328 47.85 108.18 -7.92
CA GLY A 328 47.69 109.45 -7.17
C GLY A 328 47.71 110.71 -8.06
N GLN A 329 47.57 110.55 -9.38
CA GLN A 329 47.54 111.61 -10.38
C GLN A 329 46.45 111.29 -11.40
N GLN A 330 45.79 112.31 -11.96
CA GLN A 330 44.92 112.10 -13.12
C GLN A 330 45.77 111.55 -14.28
N ASN A 331 45.30 110.46 -14.89
CA ASN A 331 45.95 109.84 -16.03
C ASN A 331 44.88 109.23 -16.94
N MET A 332 44.98 109.45 -18.25
CA MET A 332 44.16 108.75 -19.21
C MET A 332 44.58 107.28 -19.28
N VAL A 333 43.61 106.37 -19.16
CA VAL A 333 43.77 104.94 -19.47
C VAL A 333 42.87 104.61 -20.65
N THR A 334 43.46 104.13 -21.74
CA THR A 334 42.75 103.56 -22.90
C THR A 334 42.78 102.03 -22.81
N LEU A 335 41.65 101.40 -23.06
CA LEU A 335 41.54 99.95 -23.24
C LEU A 335 41.14 99.61 -24.68
N SER A 336 41.69 98.53 -25.22
CA SER A 336 41.43 98.08 -26.58
C SER A 336 41.41 96.55 -26.67
N VAL A 337 40.62 96.02 -27.60
CA VAL A 337 40.50 94.58 -27.84
C VAL A 337 40.56 94.28 -29.34
N GLY A 338 41.46 93.39 -29.74
CA GLY A 338 41.80 93.17 -31.15
C GLY A 338 42.24 94.46 -31.85
N ARG A 339 41.38 95.03 -32.70
CA ARG A 339 41.58 96.32 -33.39
C ARG A 339 40.63 97.43 -32.93
N ALA A 340 39.73 97.16 -31.98
CA ALA A 340 38.78 98.13 -31.47
C ALA A 340 39.34 98.81 -30.21
N GLN A 341 39.48 100.14 -30.25
CA GLN A 341 39.56 100.93 -29.03
C GLN A 341 38.18 100.88 -28.37
N LEU A 342 38.11 100.43 -27.11
CA LEU A 342 36.85 100.26 -26.39
C LEU A 342 36.41 101.58 -25.75
N VAL A 343 37.29 102.17 -24.94
CA VAL A 343 37.09 103.48 -24.33
C VAL A 343 38.43 104.09 -23.90
N SER A 344 38.44 105.39 -23.61
CA SER A 344 39.49 106.05 -22.83
C SER A 344 38.85 106.77 -21.65
N VAL A 345 39.48 106.70 -20.48
CA VAL A 345 38.93 107.20 -19.20
C VAL A 345 39.95 108.09 -18.51
N ASP A 346 39.50 109.23 -17.97
CA ASP A 346 40.27 110.04 -17.01
C ASP A 346 40.16 109.42 -15.61
N ASN A 347 41.26 108.87 -15.11
CA ASN A 347 41.32 108.12 -13.85
C ASN A 347 41.35 109.07 -12.62
N ASN A 348 40.27 109.83 -12.41
CA ASN A 348 40.24 111.00 -11.52
C ASN A 348 39.69 110.72 -10.11
N ALA A 349 40.43 109.93 -9.33
CA ALA A 349 40.17 109.58 -7.91
C ALA A 349 38.92 108.70 -7.63
N GLU A 350 37.93 108.66 -8.53
CA GLU A 350 36.84 107.67 -8.48
C GLU A 350 37.17 106.42 -9.33
N SER A 351 36.72 105.25 -8.89
CA SER A 351 36.90 103.99 -9.62
C SER A 351 35.98 103.93 -10.83
N HIS A 352 36.54 103.59 -11.98
CA HIS A 352 35.82 103.59 -13.26
C HIS A 352 35.59 102.18 -13.78
N GLU A 353 34.53 102.00 -14.56
CA GLU A 353 34.26 100.75 -15.27
C GLU A 353 34.25 100.96 -16.78
N ILE A 354 34.76 99.95 -17.49
CA ILE A 354 34.83 99.92 -18.94
C ILE A 354 33.97 98.76 -19.44
N GLU A 355 32.92 99.05 -20.21
CA GLU A 355 32.12 98.03 -20.87
C GLU A 355 32.90 97.37 -22.02
N LEU A 356 32.95 96.05 -21.98
CA LEU A 356 33.49 95.17 -23.00
C LEU A 356 32.31 94.68 -23.85
N SER A 357 31.95 95.40 -24.91
CA SER A 357 30.78 95.03 -25.71
C SER A 357 30.93 93.64 -26.34
N SER A 358 29.86 92.85 -26.34
CA SER A 358 29.81 91.53 -26.99
C SER A 358 30.25 91.57 -28.47
N GLN A 359 29.95 92.65 -29.19
CA GLN A 359 30.38 92.85 -30.57
C GLN A 359 31.92 92.96 -30.69
N SER A 360 32.54 93.77 -29.84
CA SER A 360 34.00 93.93 -29.80
C SER A 360 34.71 92.65 -29.33
N LEU A 361 34.13 91.97 -28.34
CA LEU A 361 34.62 90.68 -27.83
C LEU A 361 34.53 89.60 -28.91
N THR A 362 33.41 89.49 -29.63
CA THR A 362 33.24 88.51 -30.73
C THR A 362 34.25 88.73 -31.85
N ALA A 363 34.54 89.99 -32.19
CA ALA A 363 35.50 90.34 -33.24
C ALA A 363 36.98 90.07 -32.88
N ALA A 364 37.26 89.72 -31.61
CA ALA A 364 38.59 89.47 -31.08
C ALA A 364 38.68 88.17 -30.27
N TRP A 365 37.64 87.34 -30.30
CA TRP A 365 37.60 86.06 -29.61
C TRP A 365 38.68 85.13 -30.20
N PRO A 366 39.41 84.36 -29.38
CA PRO A 366 40.46 83.48 -29.89
C PRO A 366 39.87 82.41 -30.81
N THR A 367 40.57 82.15 -31.92
CA THR A 367 40.19 81.16 -32.95
C THR A 367 41.15 79.96 -32.99
N SER A 368 42.11 79.92 -32.06
CA SER A 368 43.10 78.86 -31.91
C SER A 368 43.52 78.78 -30.44
N GLY A 369 43.82 77.58 -29.95
CA GLY A 369 44.07 77.35 -28.54
C GLY A 369 44.59 75.95 -28.26
N SER A 370 44.50 75.52 -27.01
CA SER A 370 44.79 74.16 -26.57
C SER A 370 43.52 73.47 -26.11
N THR A 371 43.27 72.25 -26.60
CA THR A 371 42.31 71.34 -25.97
C THR A 371 42.84 70.92 -24.60
N ASP A 372 42.04 71.06 -23.55
CA ASP A 372 42.36 70.46 -22.25
C ASP A 372 41.89 69.00 -22.19
N ALA A 373 42.01 68.35 -21.01
CA ALA A 373 41.63 66.95 -20.88
C ALA A 373 40.10 66.70 -20.94
N SER A 374 39.28 67.75 -20.99
CA SER A 374 37.82 67.65 -21.16
C SER A 374 37.35 67.58 -22.61
N GLY A 375 38.23 67.82 -23.58
CA GLY A 375 37.84 67.99 -24.98
C GLY A 375 37.32 69.40 -25.32
N LEU A 376 37.34 70.34 -24.37
CA LEU A 376 37.11 71.76 -24.64
C LEU A 376 38.42 72.46 -25.03
N GLU A 377 38.31 73.30 -26.06
CA GLU A 377 39.41 74.10 -26.58
C GLU A 377 39.40 75.49 -25.94
N TRP A 378 40.54 75.88 -25.36
CA TRP A 378 40.75 77.15 -24.67
C TRP A 378 41.78 78.02 -25.37
N GLY A 379 41.46 79.29 -25.56
CA GLY A 379 42.38 80.30 -26.10
C GLY A 379 42.45 81.53 -25.22
N TRP A 380 43.42 82.40 -25.51
CA TRP A 380 43.64 83.63 -24.75
C TRP A 380 43.00 84.82 -25.47
N LEU A 381 42.00 85.44 -24.85
CA LEU A 381 41.50 86.77 -25.20
C LEU A 381 42.48 87.80 -24.63
N VAL A 382 42.92 88.76 -25.46
CA VAL A 382 43.91 89.76 -25.07
C VAL A 382 43.31 91.17 -25.11
N LEU A 383 43.29 91.85 -23.96
CA LEU A 383 42.93 93.27 -23.84
C LEU A 383 44.21 94.10 -23.73
N ASN A 384 44.53 94.89 -24.75
CA ASN A 384 45.69 95.80 -24.71
C ASN A 384 45.30 97.14 -24.07
N TRP A 385 46.08 97.61 -23.11
CA TRP A 385 45.89 98.90 -22.45
C TRP A 385 47.05 99.85 -22.72
N THR A 386 46.76 101.15 -22.69
CA THR A 386 47.76 102.22 -22.65
C THR A 386 47.42 103.22 -21.55
N SER A 387 48.43 103.79 -20.89
CA SER A 387 48.24 104.69 -19.75
C SER A 387 49.30 105.79 -19.72
N GLU A 388 48.91 107.03 -19.40
CA GLU A 388 49.86 108.14 -19.20
C GLU A 388 50.75 107.97 -17.95
N ALA A 389 50.36 107.08 -17.03
CA ALA A 389 51.09 106.75 -15.80
C ALA A 389 51.34 105.23 -15.67
N ALA A 390 52.38 104.87 -14.92
CA ALA A 390 52.78 103.47 -14.74
C ALA A 390 51.73 102.65 -13.96
N ASN A 391 51.61 101.36 -14.30
CA ASN A 391 50.84 100.35 -13.56
C ASN A 391 49.37 100.72 -13.24
N PRO A 392 48.50 100.90 -14.25
CA PRO A 392 47.05 100.97 -14.00
C PRO A 392 46.56 99.69 -13.31
N MET A 393 45.78 99.83 -12.24
CA MET A 393 45.29 98.69 -11.46
C MET A 393 43.88 98.27 -11.90
N PHE A 394 43.77 97.07 -12.47
CA PHE A 394 42.52 96.41 -12.77
C PHE A 394 42.18 95.43 -11.65
N ASN A 395 41.01 95.59 -11.02
CA ASN A 395 40.67 94.90 -9.76
C ASN A 395 39.59 93.83 -9.89
N TYR A 396 38.69 93.98 -10.86
CA TYR A 396 37.62 93.03 -11.12
C TYR A 396 37.34 92.95 -12.62
N LEU A 397 37.09 91.74 -13.11
CA LEU A 397 36.73 91.44 -14.48
C LEU A 397 35.45 90.58 -14.47
N SER A 398 34.45 91.06 -15.18
CA SER A 398 33.16 90.44 -15.40
C SER A 398 33.08 90.09 -16.88
N LEU A 399 33.17 88.81 -17.24
CA LEU A 399 33.20 88.36 -18.63
C LEU A 399 32.30 87.12 -18.86
N PRO A 400 30.96 87.29 -18.82
CA PRO A 400 30.03 86.20 -19.11
C PRO A 400 30.08 85.75 -20.58
N TRP A 401 29.94 84.44 -20.78
CA TRP A 401 29.90 83.79 -22.10
C TRP A 401 28.98 82.57 -22.07
N ASN A 402 28.41 82.22 -23.21
CA ASN A 402 27.58 81.02 -23.39
C ASN A 402 28.35 79.98 -24.20
N LEU A 403 28.39 78.73 -23.76
CA LEU A 403 29.04 77.62 -24.46
C LEU A 403 28.01 76.54 -24.79
N THR A 404 28.05 76.01 -26.02
CA THR A 404 27.34 74.79 -26.41
C THR A 404 28.37 73.71 -26.74
N HIS A 405 28.28 72.55 -26.09
CA HIS A 405 29.19 71.42 -26.30
C HIS A 405 28.40 70.10 -26.40
N ARG A 406 28.86 69.19 -27.26
CA ARG A 406 28.19 67.91 -27.55
C ARG A 406 28.86 66.76 -26.80
N VAL A 407 28.45 66.54 -25.56
CA VAL A 407 28.92 65.42 -24.72
C VAL A 407 28.53 64.08 -25.36
N GLY A 408 29.39 63.05 -25.26
CA GLY A 408 29.10 61.70 -25.72
C GLY A 408 29.08 61.53 -27.24
N GLY A 409 29.50 62.56 -27.99
CA GLY A 409 29.40 62.61 -29.45
C GLY A 409 30.17 61.51 -30.20
N GLY A 410 31.12 60.85 -29.54
CA GLY A 410 31.91 59.71 -30.02
C GLY A 410 31.59 58.36 -29.34
N GLY A 411 30.44 58.22 -28.66
CA GLY A 411 30.02 56.96 -28.02
C GLY A 411 30.44 56.81 -26.55
N GLU A 412 31.03 57.85 -25.95
CA GLU A 412 31.62 57.81 -24.60
C GLU A 412 30.61 57.46 -23.50
N PHE A 413 29.34 57.86 -23.64
CA PHE A 413 28.27 57.45 -22.72
C PHE A 413 27.98 55.95 -22.79
N VAL A 414 27.97 55.35 -23.99
CA VAL A 414 27.70 53.92 -24.18
C VAL A 414 28.84 53.12 -23.57
N ALA A 415 30.09 53.42 -23.94
CA ALA A 415 31.28 52.78 -23.39
C ALA A 415 31.40 52.93 -21.86
N GLY A 416 30.93 54.04 -21.30
CA GLY A 416 30.88 54.25 -19.85
C GLY A 416 29.80 53.42 -19.14
N ILE A 417 28.60 53.33 -19.72
CA ILE A 417 27.53 52.49 -19.19
C ILE A 417 27.92 51.00 -19.30
N GLU A 418 28.49 50.58 -20.44
CA GLU A 418 29.09 49.25 -20.62
C GLU A 418 30.16 48.96 -19.54
N ALA A 419 31.08 49.90 -19.28
CA ALA A 419 32.10 49.73 -18.24
C ALA A 419 31.52 49.59 -16.83
N ILE A 420 30.42 50.30 -16.51
CA ILE A 420 29.68 50.13 -15.25
C ILE A 420 29.06 48.74 -15.19
N VAL A 421 28.37 48.32 -16.25
CA VAL A 421 27.70 47.02 -16.34
C VAL A 421 28.69 45.88 -16.15
N LEU A 422 29.83 45.92 -16.84
CA LEU A 422 30.90 44.93 -16.71
C LEU A 422 31.56 44.92 -15.32
N ALA A 423 31.63 46.07 -14.62
CA ALA A 423 32.32 46.20 -13.34
C ALA A 423 31.44 45.89 -12.11
N GLU A 424 30.14 46.22 -12.16
CA GLU A 424 29.21 46.01 -11.04
C GLU A 424 28.28 44.80 -11.27
N CYS A 425 27.90 44.52 -12.51
CA CYS A 425 26.91 43.50 -12.87
C CYS A 425 27.51 42.30 -13.63
N THR A 426 28.81 42.31 -13.94
CA THR A 426 29.50 41.35 -14.83
C THR A 426 29.08 41.42 -16.30
N ASP A 427 27.78 41.47 -16.61
CA ASP A 427 27.28 41.64 -17.97
C ASP A 427 25.89 42.31 -18.04
N TRP A 428 25.44 42.59 -19.27
CA TRP A 428 24.18 43.27 -19.57
C TRP A 428 22.93 42.48 -19.19
N TYR A 429 22.99 41.15 -19.20
CA TYR A 429 21.86 40.30 -18.81
C TYR A 429 21.56 40.46 -17.31
N SER A 430 22.62 40.46 -16.52
CA SER A 430 22.56 40.52 -15.05
C SER A 430 22.17 41.90 -14.48
N VAL A 431 21.91 42.91 -15.33
CA VAL A 431 21.70 44.30 -14.90
C VAL A 431 20.45 44.48 -14.04
N GLN A 432 19.33 43.82 -14.37
CA GLN A 432 18.05 44.04 -13.71
C GLN A 432 18.08 43.76 -12.19
N GLY A 433 18.83 42.72 -11.77
CA GLY A 433 19.05 42.39 -10.36
C GLY A 433 20.19 43.19 -9.69
N CYS A 434 21.02 43.88 -10.47
CA CYS A 434 22.24 44.55 -10.03
C CYS A 434 22.08 46.08 -9.87
N ARG A 435 21.53 46.76 -10.88
CA ARG A 435 21.44 48.23 -10.93
C ARG A 435 20.16 48.67 -11.67
N GLN A 436 19.45 49.61 -11.04
CA GLN A 436 18.17 50.15 -11.53
C GLN A 436 18.32 51.50 -12.25
N ASP A 437 19.43 52.22 -12.03
CA ASP A 437 19.68 53.54 -12.60
C ASP A 437 21.14 53.75 -13.01
N PHE A 438 21.37 54.43 -14.14
CA PHE A 438 22.68 54.94 -14.55
C PHE A 438 22.67 56.46 -14.35
N PRO A 439 23.32 56.99 -13.30
CA PRO A 439 23.22 58.41 -12.96
C PRO A 439 24.00 59.26 -13.97
N LEU A 440 23.38 60.28 -14.56
CA LEU A 440 24.07 61.27 -15.39
C LEU A 440 24.44 62.49 -14.53
N MET A 441 25.70 62.56 -14.10
CA MET A 441 26.20 63.65 -13.27
C MET A 441 26.89 64.74 -14.08
N ALA A 442 26.50 65.99 -13.82
CA ALA A 442 27.20 67.17 -14.28
C ALA A 442 27.62 67.99 -13.05
N THR A 443 28.91 67.98 -12.74
CA THR A 443 29.49 68.61 -11.55
C THR A 443 30.31 69.82 -11.93
N GLY A 444 30.54 70.71 -10.96
CA GLY A 444 31.42 71.87 -11.12
C GLY A 444 31.78 72.50 -9.80
N PHE A 445 32.85 73.28 -9.80
CA PHE A 445 33.39 73.95 -8.62
C PHE A 445 33.41 75.45 -8.84
N SER A 446 32.88 76.17 -7.86
CA SER A 446 32.83 77.63 -7.82
C SER A 446 32.93 78.09 -6.38
N SER A 447 33.58 79.23 -6.15
CA SER A 447 33.61 79.90 -4.84
C SER A 447 32.29 80.62 -4.50
N VAL A 448 31.36 80.69 -5.45
CA VAL A 448 30.00 81.26 -5.31
C VAL A 448 29.00 80.21 -5.79
N LEU A 449 27.95 79.95 -5.01
CA LEU A 449 26.92 78.95 -5.35
C LEU A 449 26.07 79.39 -6.56
N ASP A 450 25.38 78.41 -7.15
CA ASP A 450 24.40 78.51 -8.25
C ASP A 450 24.97 78.78 -9.66
N PHE A 451 25.51 77.73 -10.30
CA PHE A 451 25.61 77.62 -11.76
C PHE A 451 24.55 76.62 -12.29
N PRO A 452 23.62 77.01 -13.18
CA PRO A 452 22.62 76.10 -13.72
C PRO A 452 23.14 75.33 -14.95
N ILE A 453 23.22 74.01 -14.86
CA ILE A 453 23.45 73.14 -16.03
C ILE A 453 22.11 72.70 -16.62
N LEU A 454 21.89 72.98 -17.91
CA LEU A 454 20.67 72.63 -18.63
C LEU A 454 20.97 71.58 -19.71
N ILE A 455 20.59 70.33 -19.44
CA ILE A 455 20.63 69.25 -20.43
C ILE A 455 19.41 69.39 -21.34
N SER A 456 19.60 69.32 -22.66
CA SER A 456 18.52 69.40 -23.64
C SER A 456 18.74 68.40 -24.77
N ASN A 457 17.65 67.95 -25.39
CA ASN A 457 17.65 66.93 -26.47
C ASN A 457 18.30 65.59 -26.09
N LEU A 458 18.32 65.23 -24.80
CA LEU A 458 18.63 63.86 -24.37
C LEU A 458 17.52 62.93 -24.84
N VAL A 459 17.86 61.98 -25.71
CA VAL A 459 16.99 60.90 -26.16
C VAL A 459 17.70 59.60 -25.82
N VAL A 460 17.04 58.76 -25.02
CA VAL A 460 17.49 57.40 -24.69
C VAL A 460 16.48 56.45 -25.31
N SER A 461 16.98 55.44 -26.02
CA SER A 461 16.17 54.39 -26.64
C SER A 461 16.80 53.04 -26.33
N ASN A 462 16.23 52.32 -25.38
CA ASN A 462 16.64 50.96 -25.08
C ASN A 462 16.18 50.06 -26.23
N THR A 463 17.04 49.12 -26.62
CA THR A 463 16.69 47.98 -27.46
C THR A 463 17.12 46.75 -26.69
N ASP A 464 16.28 45.73 -26.67
CA ASP A 464 16.61 44.45 -26.08
C ASP A 464 16.90 43.46 -27.21
N ASP A 465 18.16 43.04 -27.28
CA ASP A 465 18.70 42.07 -28.24
C ASP A 465 19.38 40.88 -27.54
N ILE A 466 19.10 40.70 -26.24
CA ILE A 466 19.76 39.69 -25.39
C ILE A 466 18.80 38.52 -25.17
N SER A 467 19.25 37.30 -25.51
CA SER A 467 18.42 36.11 -25.31
C SER A 467 18.42 35.63 -23.85
N PRO A 468 17.32 35.02 -23.36
CA PRO A 468 17.21 34.46 -22.01
C PRO A 468 18.32 33.47 -21.65
N ARG A 469 18.51 33.21 -20.35
CA ARG A 469 19.61 32.37 -19.87
C ARG A 469 19.17 31.37 -18.82
N LEU A 470 19.11 30.13 -19.24
CA LEU A 470 18.99 28.97 -18.37
C LEU A 470 20.07 28.99 -17.25
N ASP A 471 19.59 28.95 -16.01
CA ASP A 471 20.40 28.80 -14.80
C ASP A 471 20.45 27.33 -14.35
N ASN A 472 19.29 26.71 -14.17
CA ASN A 472 19.17 25.31 -13.75
C ASN A 472 18.00 24.59 -14.43
N VAL A 473 18.15 23.27 -14.61
CA VAL A 473 17.08 22.34 -15.00
C VAL A 473 17.15 21.16 -14.06
N LYS A 474 16.04 20.83 -13.41
CA LYS A 474 15.94 19.66 -12.55
C LYS A 474 14.61 18.93 -12.72
N MET A 475 14.57 17.70 -12.24
CA MET A 475 13.35 16.92 -12.06
C MET A 475 13.14 16.69 -10.56
N GLU A 476 11.88 16.78 -10.13
CA GLU A 476 11.43 16.37 -8.80
C GLU A 476 10.38 15.27 -8.92
N VAL A 477 10.45 14.31 -8.01
CA VAL A 477 9.47 13.23 -7.85
C VAL A 477 9.10 13.19 -6.37
N ASN A 478 7.80 13.30 -6.06
CA ASN A 478 7.31 13.41 -4.68
C ASN A 478 8.04 14.50 -3.87
N ASP A 479 8.20 15.68 -4.46
CA ASP A 479 8.89 16.87 -3.92
C ASP A 479 10.38 16.66 -3.58
N ILE A 480 11.03 15.62 -4.14
CA ILE A 480 12.46 15.32 -3.96
C ILE A 480 13.20 15.46 -5.30
N GLU A 481 14.26 16.27 -5.32
CA GLU A 481 15.13 16.48 -6.48
C GLU A 481 15.90 15.21 -6.86
N THR A 482 15.74 14.74 -8.09
CA THR A 482 16.25 13.46 -8.58
C THR A 482 16.46 13.47 -10.10
N THR A 483 17.28 12.54 -10.62
CA THR A 483 17.36 12.22 -12.06
C THR A 483 16.78 10.84 -12.38
N VAL A 484 16.15 10.21 -11.37
CA VAL A 484 15.60 8.86 -11.42
C VAL A 484 14.16 8.89 -10.93
N ALA A 485 13.26 8.33 -11.74
CA ALA A 485 11.86 8.08 -11.42
C ALA A 485 11.59 6.57 -11.54
N HIS A 486 10.51 6.08 -10.93
CA HIS A 486 9.96 4.76 -11.22
C HIS A 486 8.76 4.89 -12.15
N TYR A 487 8.49 3.86 -12.96
CA TYR A 487 7.29 3.84 -13.78
C TYR A 487 6.03 3.83 -12.92
N GLY A 488 5.19 4.85 -13.10
CA GLY A 488 4.05 5.20 -12.25
C GLY A 488 4.23 6.52 -11.50
N ASP A 489 5.47 7.01 -11.34
CA ASP A 489 5.74 8.32 -10.75
C ASP A 489 5.32 9.47 -11.69
N VAL A 490 4.92 10.61 -11.10
CA VAL A 490 4.81 11.89 -11.78
C VAL A 490 6.14 12.64 -11.68
N MET A 491 6.69 13.02 -12.82
CA MET A 491 7.96 13.74 -12.95
C MET A 491 7.67 15.23 -13.14
N ASN A 492 7.97 16.07 -12.14
CA ASN A 492 7.87 17.52 -12.23
C ASN A 492 9.20 18.08 -12.71
N PHE A 493 9.24 18.69 -13.90
CA PHE A 493 10.43 19.37 -14.41
C PHE A 493 10.38 20.85 -14.03
N LEU A 494 11.46 21.34 -13.44
CA LEU A 494 11.59 22.73 -12.99
C LEU A 494 12.77 23.39 -13.70
N VAL A 495 12.51 24.59 -14.23
CA VAL A 495 13.48 25.40 -14.99
C VAL A 495 13.59 26.79 -14.37
N THR A 496 14.82 27.23 -14.10
CA THR A 496 15.13 28.60 -13.67
C THR A 496 15.86 29.39 -14.74
N ASP A 497 15.55 30.68 -14.80
CA ASP A 497 16.33 31.67 -15.53
C ASP A 497 17.31 32.39 -14.59
N GLN A 498 18.49 32.77 -15.09
CA GLN A 498 19.58 33.41 -14.34
C GLN A 498 19.19 34.73 -13.64
N ILE A 499 18.14 35.43 -14.09
CA ILE A 499 17.60 36.61 -13.38
C ILE A 499 16.15 36.45 -12.91
N GLY A 500 15.54 35.25 -13.07
CA GLY A 500 14.20 34.94 -12.58
C GLY A 500 13.06 35.60 -13.36
N GLU A 501 13.18 35.74 -14.68
CA GLU A 501 12.16 36.35 -15.53
C GLU A 501 10.83 35.58 -15.53
N SER A 502 9.71 36.23 -15.19
CA SER A 502 8.37 35.61 -15.07
C SER A 502 7.47 35.71 -16.31
N ASN A 503 7.96 36.35 -17.38
CA ASN A 503 7.25 36.57 -18.65
C ASN A 503 7.82 35.75 -19.83
N LEU A 504 8.67 34.77 -19.58
CA LEU A 504 9.26 33.92 -20.63
C LEU A 504 8.25 32.91 -21.19
N THR A 505 8.32 32.71 -22.50
CA THR A 505 7.71 31.57 -23.18
C THR A 505 8.73 30.44 -23.25
N ILE A 506 8.68 29.49 -22.32
CA ILE A 506 9.52 28.29 -22.34
C ILE A 506 8.74 27.13 -22.96
N LEU A 507 9.26 26.60 -24.08
CA LEU A 507 8.69 25.48 -24.83
C LEU A 507 9.63 24.27 -24.76
N CYS A 508 9.16 23.17 -24.22
CA CYS A 508 9.95 21.96 -23.96
C CYS A 508 9.43 20.74 -24.72
N ASN A 509 10.27 19.73 -24.85
CA ASN A 509 9.91 18.42 -25.36
C ASN A 509 10.65 17.33 -24.58
N THR A 510 9.95 16.23 -24.35
CA THR A 510 10.38 15.12 -23.49
C THR A 510 10.26 13.83 -24.29
N VAL A 511 11.38 13.23 -24.67
CA VAL A 511 11.42 12.09 -25.61
C VAL A 511 12.35 10.98 -25.16
N LEU A 512 12.01 9.74 -25.50
CA LEU A 512 12.92 8.60 -25.36
C LEU A 512 14.26 8.85 -26.06
N LEU A 513 15.37 8.39 -25.46
CA LEU A 513 16.70 8.55 -26.00
C LEU A 513 16.81 7.96 -27.43
N GLY A 514 16.99 8.83 -28.42
CA GLY A 514 17.10 8.45 -29.84
C GLY A 514 15.79 8.47 -30.63
N ALA A 515 14.66 8.79 -30.01
CA ALA A 515 13.44 9.16 -30.72
C ALA A 515 13.59 10.55 -31.39
N PRO A 516 12.91 10.83 -32.51
CA PRO A 516 12.86 12.18 -33.08
C PRO A 516 12.05 13.11 -32.17
N ASN A 517 12.42 14.40 -32.13
CA ASN A 517 11.63 15.41 -31.42
C ASN A 517 10.18 15.44 -31.93
N SER A 518 9.23 15.37 -31.01
CA SER A 518 7.80 15.56 -31.26
C SER A 518 7.45 17.04 -31.38
N GLU A 519 6.46 17.33 -32.23
CA GLU A 519 5.74 18.60 -32.27
C GLU A 519 4.24 18.28 -32.03
N PRO A 520 3.49 19.08 -31.26
CA PRO A 520 3.89 20.34 -30.65
C PRO A 520 4.83 20.20 -29.45
N LEU A 521 5.63 21.24 -29.18
CA LEU A 521 6.30 21.44 -27.90
C LEU A 521 5.30 21.83 -26.80
N ASP A 522 5.52 21.36 -25.57
CA ASP A 522 4.71 21.72 -24.39
C ASP A 522 5.21 23.02 -23.74
N GLN A 523 4.28 23.87 -23.28
CA GLN A 523 4.62 25.14 -22.64
C GLN A 523 4.64 25.04 -21.12
N MET A 524 5.81 25.30 -20.50
CA MET A 524 5.93 25.36 -19.04
C MET A 524 5.13 26.53 -18.46
N GLN A 525 4.66 26.40 -17.22
CA GLN A 525 3.90 27.44 -16.51
C GLN A 525 4.76 28.09 -15.43
N TRP A 526 4.67 29.42 -15.28
CA TRP A 526 5.36 30.13 -14.19
C TRP A 526 4.67 29.89 -12.84
N ASN A 527 5.43 29.46 -11.84
CA ASN A 527 4.96 29.26 -10.47
C ASN A 527 5.44 30.40 -9.56
N GLU A 528 4.55 31.35 -9.27
CA GLU A 528 4.82 32.53 -8.45
C GLU A 528 5.31 32.22 -7.03
N GLN A 529 5.03 31.04 -6.48
CA GLN A 529 5.42 30.70 -5.09
C GLN A 529 6.87 30.23 -4.98
N SER A 530 7.35 29.49 -5.97
CA SER A 530 8.71 28.97 -6.06
C SER A 530 9.64 29.81 -6.95
N GLN A 531 9.09 30.71 -7.76
CA GLN A 531 9.81 31.55 -8.74
C GLN A 531 10.56 30.69 -9.79
N VAL A 532 9.89 29.66 -10.31
CA VAL A 532 10.40 28.74 -11.34
C VAL A 532 9.35 28.48 -12.41
N TYR A 533 9.76 27.98 -13.57
CA TYR A 533 8.85 27.37 -14.55
C TYR A 533 8.69 25.88 -14.26
N GLU A 534 7.46 25.39 -14.36
CA GLU A 534 7.06 24.03 -13.99
C GLU A 534 6.32 23.33 -15.13
N LEU A 535 6.60 22.03 -15.33
CA LEU A 535 5.90 21.16 -16.29
C LEU A 535 5.96 19.70 -15.83
N SER A 536 4.80 19.06 -15.66
CA SER A 536 4.68 17.69 -15.15
C SER A 536 4.44 16.67 -16.26
N TYR A 537 5.15 15.54 -16.22
CA TYR A 537 4.92 14.38 -17.07
C TYR A 537 4.68 13.12 -16.24
N ASP A 538 3.58 12.42 -16.50
CA ASP A 538 3.35 11.05 -16.01
C ASP A 538 4.35 10.09 -16.69
N SER A 539 5.14 9.34 -15.92
CA SER A 539 6.16 8.43 -16.45
C SER A 539 5.60 7.29 -17.31
N THR A 540 4.32 6.94 -17.18
CA THR A 540 3.68 5.85 -17.94
C THR A 540 3.52 6.16 -19.42
N GLN A 541 3.56 7.44 -19.84
CA GLN A 541 3.40 7.80 -21.24
C GLN A 541 4.61 7.44 -22.12
N PHE A 542 5.77 7.13 -21.53
CA PHE A 542 7.03 6.94 -22.26
C PHE A 542 7.29 5.50 -22.72
N GLY A 543 6.40 4.55 -22.47
CA GLY A 543 6.52 3.18 -23.01
C GLY A 543 6.05 2.11 -22.05
N ASN A 544 6.80 1.00 -21.98
CA ASN A 544 6.55 -0.10 -21.06
C ASN A 544 7.69 -0.29 -20.06
N SER A 545 7.31 -0.58 -18.82
CA SER A 545 8.13 -0.65 -17.61
C SER A 545 9.02 -1.88 -17.44
N ALA A 546 9.12 -2.75 -18.45
CA ALA A 546 9.85 -4.02 -18.33
C ALA A 546 11.39 -3.83 -18.24
N SER A 547 11.90 -2.63 -18.54
CA SER A 547 13.31 -2.24 -18.48
C SER A 547 13.44 -0.75 -18.14
N GLU A 548 14.64 -0.32 -17.73
CA GLU A 548 14.97 1.11 -17.63
C GLU A 548 14.71 1.82 -18.97
N LEU A 549 13.93 2.91 -18.94
CA LEU A 549 13.70 3.80 -20.06
C LEU A 549 14.49 5.09 -19.83
N ILE A 550 15.33 5.47 -20.80
CA ILE A 550 16.07 6.73 -20.75
C ILE A 550 15.28 7.79 -21.52
N VAL A 551 14.94 8.89 -20.84
CA VAL A 551 14.18 10.01 -21.38
C VAL A 551 15.04 11.27 -21.36
N VAL A 552 14.90 12.09 -22.40
CA VAL A 552 15.60 13.36 -22.61
C VAL A 552 14.59 14.50 -22.60
N PHE A 553 14.71 15.38 -21.61
CA PHE A 553 14.02 16.66 -21.53
C PHE A 553 14.89 17.75 -22.16
N SER A 554 14.31 18.66 -22.96
CA SER A 554 15.03 19.77 -23.59
C SER A 554 14.08 20.94 -23.89
N CYS A 555 14.54 22.18 -23.69
CA CYS A 555 13.71 23.38 -23.79
C CYS A 555 14.32 24.48 -24.67
N ASN A 556 13.45 25.28 -25.27
CA ASN A 556 13.76 26.55 -25.91
C ASN A 556 13.09 27.66 -25.10
N MET A 557 13.84 28.71 -24.77
CA MET A 557 13.38 29.86 -23.98
C MET A 557 13.28 31.09 -24.87
N ARG A 558 12.20 31.86 -24.73
CA ARG A 558 11.95 33.08 -25.49
C ARG A 558 11.38 34.18 -24.61
N ASP A 559 11.93 35.38 -24.73
CA ASP A 559 11.43 36.58 -24.05
C ASP A 559 10.23 37.24 -24.77
N GLU A 560 9.69 38.29 -24.14
CA GLU A 560 8.55 39.08 -24.63
C GLU A 560 8.85 39.84 -25.93
N VAL A 561 10.12 40.23 -26.16
CA VAL A 561 10.57 40.99 -27.34
C VAL A 561 10.78 40.07 -28.55
N GLY A 562 11.11 38.81 -28.30
CA GLY A 562 11.26 37.74 -29.26
C GLY A 562 12.68 37.23 -29.47
N ASN A 563 13.65 37.52 -28.61
CA ASN A 563 14.94 36.83 -28.67
C ASN A 563 14.77 35.39 -28.17
N ILE A 564 15.61 34.47 -28.65
CA ILE A 564 15.42 33.03 -28.44
C ILE A 564 16.74 32.41 -28.04
N ALA A 565 16.76 31.84 -26.83
CA ALA A 565 17.79 30.92 -26.41
C ALA A 565 17.31 29.49 -26.63
N ASN A 566 18.16 28.64 -27.20
CA ASN A 566 17.93 27.19 -27.28
C ASN A 566 18.95 26.47 -26.38
N PRO A 567 18.86 26.61 -25.03
CA PRO A 567 19.82 26.06 -24.10
C PRO A 567 19.58 24.56 -23.94
N ALA A 568 20.06 23.77 -24.89
CA ALA A 568 20.36 22.37 -24.64
C ALA A 568 21.56 22.30 -23.67
N PRO A 569 21.28 22.01 -22.39
CA PRO A 569 21.47 20.65 -21.92
C PRO A 569 20.21 19.80 -22.07
N SER A 570 20.43 18.58 -22.55
CA SER A 570 19.45 17.50 -22.47
C SER A 570 19.48 16.94 -21.05
N LEU A 571 18.52 17.31 -20.19
CA LEU A 571 18.37 16.66 -18.89
C LEU A 571 17.92 15.22 -19.15
N GLN A 572 18.85 14.29 -18.96
CA GLN A 572 18.62 12.87 -19.12
C GLN A 572 18.12 12.31 -17.79
N VAL A 573 16.95 11.68 -17.81
CA VAL A 573 16.35 11.03 -16.64
C VAL A 573 16.14 9.53 -16.93
N SER A 574 16.34 8.71 -15.92
CA SER A 574 16.09 7.26 -15.99
C SER A 574 14.75 6.96 -15.32
N ILE A 575 13.81 6.41 -16.09
CA ILE A 575 12.60 5.81 -15.56
C ILE A 575 12.91 4.33 -15.34
N LEU A 576 13.13 3.95 -14.08
CA LEU A 576 13.29 2.57 -13.68
C LEU A 576 11.95 1.81 -13.78
N PRO A 577 11.98 0.48 -13.94
CA PRO A 577 10.82 -0.36 -13.66
C PRO A 577 10.20 -0.01 -12.30
N GLY A 578 8.87 0.03 -12.22
CA GLY A 578 8.16 0.12 -10.95
C GLY A 578 8.49 -1.06 -10.03
N PRO A 579 8.22 -0.97 -8.71
CA PRO A 579 8.36 -2.12 -7.82
C PRO A 579 7.58 -3.32 -8.39
N PRO A 580 8.09 -4.56 -8.24
CA PRO A 580 7.37 -5.73 -8.71
C PRO A 580 6.05 -5.84 -7.96
N VAL A 581 4.96 -6.15 -8.68
CA VAL A 581 3.64 -6.38 -8.09
C VAL A 581 3.04 -7.66 -8.66
N VAL A 582 2.65 -8.60 -7.79
CA VAL A 582 1.88 -9.77 -8.19
C VAL A 582 0.49 -9.34 -8.63
N SER A 583 0.13 -9.67 -9.88
CA SER A 583 -1.20 -9.44 -10.42
C SER A 583 -2.15 -10.63 -10.25
N ASN A 584 -1.60 -11.84 -10.13
CA ASN A 584 -2.34 -13.09 -10.03
C ASN A 584 -1.46 -14.23 -9.47
N LEU A 585 -2.04 -15.10 -8.65
CA LEU A 585 -1.45 -16.36 -8.19
C LEU A 585 -2.40 -17.52 -8.53
N VAL A 586 -1.90 -18.49 -9.29
CA VAL A 586 -2.64 -19.70 -9.67
C VAL A 586 -1.91 -20.94 -9.15
N LEU A 587 -2.61 -21.74 -8.33
CA LEU A 587 -2.21 -23.08 -7.93
C LEU A 587 -2.86 -24.10 -8.88
N SER A 588 -2.15 -25.17 -9.24
CA SER A 588 -2.67 -26.24 -10.10
C SER A 588 -2.01 -27.58 -9.84
N SER A 589 -2.72 -28.68 -10.11
CA SER A 589 -2.18 -30.04 -10.21
C SER A 589 -2.94 -30.80 -11.32
N SER A 590 -2.61 -32.07 -11.55
CA SER A 590 -3.33 -32.92 -12.51
C SER A 590 -4.81 -33.11 -12.19
N SER A 591 -5.19 -33.15 -10.91
CA SER A 591 -6.58 -33.34 -10.45
C SER A 591 -7.22 -32.11 -9.80
N GLY A 592 -6.43 -31.11 -9.39
CA GLY A 592 -6.89 -30.03 -8.50
C GLY A 592 -7.04 -30.46 -7.03
N PRO A 593 -7.60 -29.59 -6.18
CA PRO A 593 -7.85 -29.90 -4.76
C PRO A 593 -8.97 -30.93 -4.57
N LEU A 594 -8.88 -31.69 -3.48
CA LEU A 594 -9.92 -32.61 -3.00
C LEU A 594 -11.21 -31.87 -2.60
N SER A 595 -11.04 -30.71 -1.97
CA SER A 595 -12.14 -29.86 -1.50
C SER A 595 -11.67 -28.42 -1.29
N GLY A 596 -12.57 -27.45 -1.45
CA GLY A 596 -12.26 -26.02 -1.36
C GLY A 596 -11.96 -25.39 -2.72
N GLY A 597 -11.29 -24.24 -2.70
CA GLY A 597 -10.81 -23.52 -3.89
C GLY A 597 -9.32 -23.71 -4.13
N MET A 598 -8.83 -23.25 -5.30
CA MET A 598 -7.42 -23.39 -5.68
C MET A 598 -6.46 -22.69 -4.70
N SER A 599 -6.83 -21.51 -4.16
CA SER A 599 -6.03 -20.79 -3.17
C SER A 599 -6.37 -21.11 -1.71
N ILE A 600 -7.50 -21.76 -1.43
CA ILE A 600 -7.92 -22.13 -0.06
C ILE A 600 -8.58 -23.52 -0.13
N GLY A 601 -7.78 -24.57 0.06
CA GLY A 601 -8.23 -25.93 -0.24
C GLY A 601 -7.38 -27.05 0.33
N THR A 602 -7.94 -28.25 0.27
CA THR A 602 -7.34 -29.51 0.72
C THR A 602 -6.75 -30.23 -0.48
N TRP A 603 -5.49 -30.64 -0.41
CA TRP A 603 -4.74 -31.24 -1.52
C TRP A 603 -4.14 -32.59 -1.12
N ARG A 604 -3.98 -33.47 -2.10
CA ARG A 604 -3.29 -34.77 -1.96
C ARG A 604 -1.78 -34.54 -1.90
N HIS A 605 -1.05 -35.42 -1.23
CA HIS A 605 0.42 -35.43 -1.23
C HIS A 605 1.06 -36.15 -2.42
N ASN A 606 0.30 -36.98 -3.14
CA ASN A 606 0.81 -37.82 -4.23
C ASN A 606 0.87 -37.12 -5.60
N GLU A 607 0.36 -35.88 -5.70
CA GLU A 607 0.44 -35.03 -6.88
C GLU A 607 1.24 -33.76 -6.56
N PRO A 608 2.15 -33.31 -7.44
CA PRO A 608 2.85 -32.05 -7.24
C PRO A 608 1.92 -30.85 -7.52
N ILE A 609 2.06 -29.78 -6.72
CA ILE A 609 1.40 -28.50 -6.98
C ILE A 609 2.34 -27.63 -7.81
N THR A 610 1.83 -27.14 -8.94
CA THR A 610 2.49 -26.12 -9.77
C THR A 610 1.91 -24.75 -9.43
N PHE A 611 2.79 -23.84 -9.04
CA PHE A 611 2.50 -22.42 -8.87
C PHE A 611 2.75 -21.68 -10.20
N SER A 612 1.88 -20.73 -10.53
CA SER A 612 2.08 -19.74 -11.59
C SER A 612 1.77 -18.36 -11.01
N VAL A 613 2.74 -17.45 -11.04
CA VAL A 613 2.66 -16.08 -10.54
C VAL A 613 2.80 -15.11 -11.71
N GLU A 614 1.77 -14.32 -11.99
CA GLU A 614 1.79 -13.31 -13.06
C GLU A 614 2.14 -11.95 -12.46
N GLU A 615 3.20 -11.34 -12.96
CA GLU A 615 3.67 -10.01 -12.52
C GLU A 615 3.03 -8.92 -13.41
N ILE A 616 2.55 -7.83 -12.81
CA ILE A 616 1.60 -6.90 -13.45
C ILE A 616 2.10 -6.26 -14.77
N ILE A 617 3.42 -6.20 -14.96
CA ILE A 617 4.08 -5.60 -16.12
C ILE A 617 4.99 -6.60 -16.87
N ASN A 618 4.81 -7.91 -16.60
CA ASN A 618 5.47 -9.05 -17.25
C ASN A 618 7.01 -8.98 -17.20
N ARG A 619 7.57 -8.49 -16.09
CA ARG A 619 9.03 -8.39 -15.87
C ARG A 619 9.65 -9.78 -15.73
N SER A 620 10.50 -10.19 -16.67
CA SER A 620 11.16 -11.52 -16.70
C SER A 620 12.46 -11.66 -15.90
N GLY A 621 12.90 -10.60 -15.19
CA GLY A 621 14.22 -10.51 -14.53
C GLY A 621 14.19 -10.51 -13.00
N LEU A 622 13.10 -10.94 -12.37
CA LEU A 622 12.93 -10.95 -10.92
C LEU A 622 13.41 -12.27 -10.30
N ASN A 623 13.82 -12.20 -9.04
CA ASN A 623 13.98 -13.37 -8.20
C ASN A 623 12.60 -13.69 -7.58
N ALA A 624 11.93 -14.70 -8.12
CA ALA A 624 10.58 -15.09 -7.72
C ALA A 624 10.59 -16.39 -6.90
N SER A 625 9.82 -16.44 -5.82
CA SER A 625 9.65 -17.66 -5.01
C SER A 625 8.31 -17.69 -4.29
N VAL A 626 7.87 -18.88 -3.86
CA VAL A 626 6.79 -19.05 -2.88
C VAL A 626 7.40 -19.58 -1.59
N GLU A 627 7.22 -18.88 -0.48
CA GLU A 627 7.51 -19.40 0.86
C GLU A 627 6.26 -20.11 1.42
N LEU A 628 6.48 -21.34 1.87
CA LEU A 628 5.50 -22.22 2.49
C LEU A 628 5.82 -22.31 3.98
N THR A 629 4.96 -21.75 4.84
CA THR A 629 5.12 -21.79 6.30
C THR A 629 4.12 -22.76 6.91
N ARG A 630 4.59 -23.80 7.62
CA ARG A 630 3.72 -24.76 8.30
C ARG A 630 3.14 -24.17 9.58
N ARG A 631 1.81 -24.04 9.66
CA ARG A 631 1.12 -23.34 10.75
C ARG A 631 1.31 -23.97 12.14
N GLU A 632 1.64 -25.27 12.19
CA GLU A 632 1.87 -26.04 13.42
C GLU A 632 3.36 -26.26 13.76
N GLY A 633 4.27 -25.48 13.17
CA GLY A 633 5.70 -25.62 13.43
C GLY A 633 6.53 -24.41 13.03
N SER A 634 7.84 -24.61 12.88
CA SER A 634 8.79 -23.59 12.41
C SER A 634 9.46 -23.99 11.09
N SER A 635 8.83 -24.88 10.32
CA SER A 635 9.34 -25.32 9.02
C SER A 635 8.85 -24.37 7.93
N VAL A 636 9.79 -23.64 7.35
CA VAL A 636 9.58 -22.83 6.14
C VAL A 636 10.29 -23.51 4.97
N ILE A 637 9.61 -23.62 3.83
CA ILE A 637 10.17 -24.12 2.57
C ILE A 637 10.04 -23.01 1.52
N SER A 638 11.13 -22.65 0.84
CA SER A 638 11.07 -21.72 -0.30
C SER A 638 11.14 -22.51 -1.60
N ILE A 639 10.14 -22.33 -2.47
CA ILE A 639 10.06 -22.91 -3.80
C ILE A 639 10.44 -21.82 -4.81
N PRO A 640 11.61 -21.89 -5.47
CA PRO A 640 11.98 -20.91 -6.50
C PRO A 640 11.11 -21.09 -7.74
N LEU A 641 10.71 -19.97 -8.34
CA LEU A 641 9.95 -19.92 -9.59
C LEU A 641 10.86 -19.43 -10.73
N ALA A 642 10.68 -19.97 -11.94
CA ALA A 642 11.39 -19.58 -13.14
C ALA A 642 10.44 -18.91 -14.14
N TRP A 643 10.92 -17.90 -14.86
CA TRP A 643 10.13 -17.22 -15.88
C TRP A 643 9.82 -18.13 -17.07
N ASP A 644 8.54 -18.35 -17.35
CA ASP A 644 8.05 -18.98 -18.58
C ASP A 644 7.60 -17.90 -19.57
N ASN A 645 8.33 -17.79 -20.67
CA ASN A 645 8.09 -16.81 -21.72
C ASN A 645 6.93 -17.18 -22.68
N SER A 646 6.23 -18.28 -22.43
CA SER A 646 5.04 -18.71 -23.19
C SER A 646 3.74 -18.36 -22.46
N THR A 647 3.74 -18.37 -21.12
CA THR A 647 2.63 -17.91 -20.27
C THR A 647 2.80 -16.46 -19.82
N MET A 648 4.04 -15.93 -19.85
CA MET A 648 4.44 -14.66 -19.22
C MET A 648 4.25 -14.66 -17.70
N SER A 649 4.54 -15.81 -17.06
CA SER A 649 4.43 -16.00 -15.62
C SER A 649 5.67 -16.68 -15.03
N TYR A 650 5.88 -16.48 -13.73
CA TYR A 650 6.86 -17.24 -12.95
C TYR A 650 6.24 -18.57 -12.52
N THR A 651 6.82 -19.68 -12.97
CA THR A 651 6.32 -21.03 -12.72
C THR A 651 7.28 -21.85 -11.87
N GLY A 652 6.75 -22.69 -10.98
CA GLY A 652 7.56 -23.56 -10.14
C GLY A 652 6.72 -24.67 -9.49
N VAL A 653 7.37 -25.76 -9.09
CA VAL A 653 6.69 -27.01 -8.74
C VAL A 653 7.09 -27.46 -7.35
N TRP A 654 6.12 -27.54 -6.44
CA TRP A 654 6.28 -28.20 -5.15
C TRP A 654 6.03 -29.71 -5.32
N THR A 655 7.08 -30.50 -5.22
CA THR A 655 6.95 -31.96 -5.04
C THR A 655 6.63 -32.23 -3.57
N ILE A 656 5.44 -32.78 -3.33
CA ILE A 656 4.91 -33.01 -1.99
C ILE A 656 5.32 -34.40 -1.49
N THR A 657 5.50 -34.55 -0.18
CA THR A 657 5.82 -35.82 0.49
C THR A 657 5.03 -35.94 1.79
N ARG A 658 5.02 -37.11 2.42
CA ARG A 658 4.33 -37.32 3.72
C ARG A 658 4.87 -36.45 4.86
N TYR A 659 6.10 -35.95 4.77
CA TYR A 659 6.62 -34.94 5.72
C TYR A 659 5.91 -33.58 5.60
N ASN A 660 5.20 -33.34 4.50
CA ASN A 660 4.48 -32.10 4.20
C ASN A 660 3.00 -32.12 4.63
N PHE A 661 2.49 -33.15 5.30
CA PHE A 661 1.11 -33.12 5.82
C PHE A 661 0.85 -31.95 6.77
N GLY A 662 -0.41 -31.49 6.83
CA GLY A 662 -0.87 -30.38 7.67
C GLY A 662 -1.15 -29.09 6.88
N VAL A 663 -1.43 -28.01 7.61
CA VAL A 663 -1.79 -26.70 7.03
C VAL A 663 -0.53 -25.87 6.76
N TRP A 664 -0.45 -25.34 5.53
CA TRP A 664 0.61 -24.43 5.08
C TRP A 664 0.01 -23.10 4.63
N ASP A 665 0.64 -22.04 5.10
CA ASP A 665 0.41 -20.65 4.73
C ASP A 665 1.44 -20.28 3.65
N LEU A 666 0.96 -19.82 2.48
CA LEU A 666 1.77 -19.46 1.32
C LEU A 666 1.98 -17.94 1.23
N GLU A 667 3.18 -17.55 0.86
CA GLU A 667 3.59 -16.16 0.64
C GLU A 667 4.42 -16.05 -0.65
N VAL A 668 3.96 -15.30 -1.65
CA VAL A 668 4.68 -15.04 -2.90
C VAL A 668 5.67 -13.90 -2.67
N LYS A 669 6.93 -14.12 -3.05
CA LYS A 669 7.97 -13.08 -3.01
C LYS A 669 8.52 -12.85 -4.40
N LEU A 670 8.19 -11.70 -4.97
CA LEU A 670 8.85 -11.13 -6.14
C LEU A 670 9.88 -10.09 -5.67
N VAL A 671 11.16 -10.37 -5.90
CA VAL A 671 12.27 -9.50 -5.47
C VAL A 671 13.05 -9.00 -6.67
N ASP A 672 13.14 -7.68 -6.83
CA ASP A 672 14.12 -7.04 -7.70
C ASP A 672 15.46 -6.95 -6.98
N THR A 673 16.30 -7.97 -7.21
CA THR A 673 17.65 -8.03 -6.62
C THR A 673 18.63 -6.99 -7.18
N LEU A 674 18.27 -6.27 -8.24
CA LEU A 674 19.11 -5.21 -8.82
C LEU A 674 18.84 -3.87 -8.13
N HIS A 675 17.57 -3.54 -7.91
CA HIS A 675 17.14 -2.29 -7.27
C HIS A 675 16.83 -2.42 -5.77
N SER A 676 16.91 -3.63 -5.21
CA SER A 676 16.64 -3.94 -3.79
C SER A 676 15.21 -3.59 -3.33
N VAL A 677 14.24 -3.66 -4.24
CA VAL A 677 12.81 -3.55 -3.93
C VAL A 677 12.14 -4.90 -4.07
N MET A 678 11.09 -5.14 -3.29
CA MET A 678 10.28 -6.35 -3.36
C MET A 678 8.81 -6.02 -3.22
N ASP A 679 7.96 -6.96 -3.63
CA ASP A 679 6.57 -6.98 -3.21
C ASP A 679 6.53 -7.39 -1.73
N GLU A 680 6.06 -6.50 -0.84
CA GLU A 680 5.94 -6.80 0.60
C GLU A 680 4.63 -7.53 0.95
N ASP A 681 3.60 -7.37 0.12
CA ASP A 681 2.22 -7.86 0.32
C ASP A 681 1.85 -8.96 -0.71
N GLY A 682 2.83 -9.59 -1.39
CA GLY A 682 2.59 -10.74 -2.28
C GLY A 682 1.45 -10.52 -3.30
N ALA A 683 0.54 -11.49 -3.40
CA ALA A 683 -0.72 -11.34 -4.13
C ALA A 683 -1.86 -10.74 -3.27
N LEU A 684 -1.73 -10.76 -1.94
CA LEU A 684 -2.71 -10.31 -0.95
C LEU A 684 -2.00 -9.79 0.31
N ILE A 685 -2.55 -8.73 0.94
CA ILE A 685 -2.06 -8.04 2.17
C ILE A 685 -2.02 -8.96 3.44
N THR A 686 -2.24 -10.25 3.27
CA THR A 686 -2.14 -11.35 4.22
C THR A 686 -1.89 -12.62 3.41
N THR A 687 -1.41 -13.71 4.01
CA THR A 687 -1.23 -15.04 3.38
C THR A 687 -2.00 -15.28 2.08
N ASP A 688 -1.27 -15.36 0.96
CA ASP A 688 -1.79 -15.44 -0.41
C ASP A 688 -2.69 -16.66 -0.65
N ALA A 689 -2.32 -17.79 -0.06
CA ALA A 689 -3.04 -19.04 -0.19
C ALA A 689 -2.84 -19.92 1.05
N VAL A 690 -3.84 -20.72 1.39
CA VAL A 690 -3.82 -21.68 2.50
C VAL A 690 -4.11 -23.07 1.94
N VAL A 691 -3.10 -23.94 1.95
CA VAL A 691 -3.25 -25.32 1.50
C VAL A 691 -3.11 -26.29 2.66
N THR A 692 -4.08 -27.20 2.79
CA THR A 692 -4.00 -28.31 3.73
C THR A 692 -3.60 -29.56 2.97
N ILE A 693 -2.38 -30.05 3.19
CA ILE A 693 -1.93 -31.31 2.61
C ILE A 693 -2.40 -32.43 3.52
N VAL A 694 -3.19 -33.36 2.98
CA VAL A 694 -3.71 -34.53 3.70
C VAL A 694 -3.28 -35.80 2.99
N ASP A 695 -3.35 -36.91 3.72
CA ASP A 695 -3.39 -38.22 3.09
C ASP A 695 -4.79 -38.51 2.55
N HIS A 696 -4.84 -39.31 1.49
CA HIS A 696 -6.06 -39.84 0.86
C HIS A 696 -5.74 -41.13 0.06
N LEU A 697 -4.58 -41.75 0.28
CA LEU A 697 -4.22 -43.01 -0.37
C LEU A 697 -4.42 -44.17 0.60
N ALA A 698 -5.57 -44.83 0.47
CA ALA A 698 -5.79 -46.10 1.15
C ALA A 698 -4.72 -47.13 0.74
N PRO A 699 -4.20 -47.93 1.70
CA PRO A 699 -3.35 -49.08 1.41
C PRO A 699 -4.18 -50.18 0.71
N SER A 700 -3.51 -51.22 0.19
CA SER A 700 -4.13 -52.31 -0.57
C SER A 700 -3.74 -53.68 -0.03
N LEU A 701 -4.73 -54.60 0.02
CA LEU A 701 -4.50 -56.02 0.29
C LEU A 701 -3.99 -56.69 -1.00
N ASP A 702 -2.80 -57.30 -0.94
CA ASP A 702 -2.15 -57.96 -2.09
C ASP A 702 -2.54 -59.44 -2.17
N ALA A 703 -2.57 -60.12 -1.01
CA ALA A 703 -2.90 -61.52 -0.90
C ALA A 703 -3.46 -61.84 0.49
N VAL A 704 -4.50 -62.68 0.51
CA VAL A 704 -5.11 -63.23 1.72
C VAL A 704 -5.16 -64.76 1.61
N SER A 705 -4.90 -65.45 2.71
CA SER A 705 -5.06 -66.90 2.81
C SER A 705 -5.48 -67.33 4.21
N PHE A 706 -6.30 -68.38 4.29
CA PHE A 706 -6.82 -68.95 5.53
C PHE A 706 -6.58 -70.46 5.53
N ASP A 707 -5.94 -70.99 6.57
CA ASP A 707 -5.65 -72.43 6.72
C ASP A 707 -5.47 -72.78 8.22
N TRP A 708 -5.49 -74.07 8.55
CA TRP A 708 -5.11 -74.53 9.89
C TRP A 708 -3.60 -74.32 10.12
N ALA A 709 -3.21 -73.78 11.27
CA ALA A 709 -1.82 -73.51 11.58
C ALA A 709 -1.00 -74.82 11.57
N PRO A 710 0.08 -74.92 10.76
CA PRO A 710 0.76 -76.19 10.50
C PRO A 710 1.50 -76.79 11.73
N SER A 711 1.49 -76.08 12.86
CA SER A 711 2.02 -76.52 14.15
C SER A 711 0.96 -76.77 15.23
N ASN A 712 -0.32 -76.43 15.00
CA ASN A 712 -1.41 -76.68 15.95
C ASN A 712 -2.77 -76.83 15.22
N PRO A 713 -3.37 -78.05 15.17
CA PRO A 713 -4.63 -78.28 14.48
C PRO A 713 -5.86 -77.63 15.15
N SER A 714 -5.71 -77.02 16.32
CA SER A 714 -6.78 -76.22 16.96
C SER A 714 -6.72 -74.72 16.62
N VAL A 715 -5.72 -74.25 15.87
CA VAL A 715 -5.55 -72.81 15.54
C VAL A 715 -5.83 -72.57 14.07
N TRP A 716 -6.82 -71.74 13.78
CA TRP A 716 -7.08 -71.23 12.43
C TRP A 716 -6.22 -70.00 12.18
N ARG A 717 -5.45 -69.99 11.09
CA ARG A 717 -4.52 -68.90 10.75
C ARG A 717 -5.00 -68.14 9.53
N SER A 718 -5.18 -66.83 9.70
CA SER A 718 -5.29 -65.87 8.59
C SER A 718 -3.89 -65.33 8.30
N THR A 719 -3.41 -65.41 7.05
CA THR A 719 -2.12 -64.83 6.61
C THR A 719 -2.39 -63.81 5.51
N ILE A 720 -1.84 -62.60 5.68
CA ILE A 720 -2.15 -61.42 4.88
C ILE A 720 -0.85 -60.79 4.37
N GLU A 721 -0.83 -60.40 3.10
CA GLU A 721 0.18 -59.53 2.48
C GLU A 721 -0.49 -58.24 1.99
N TRP A 722 0.17 -57.10 2.12
CA TRP A 722 -0.37 -55.77 1.80
C TRP A 722 0.67 -54.83 1.21
N THR A 723 0.23 -53.92 0.35
CA THR A 723 0.98 -52.77 -0.13
C THR A 723 0.54 -51.51 0.60
N SER A 724 1.52 -50.75 1.09
CA SER A 724 1.35 -49.47 1.77
C SER A 724 2.44 -48.49 1.31
N GLU A 725 2.24 -47.20 1.53
CA GLU A 725 3.23 -46.18 1.17
C GLU A 725 4.52 -46.25 2.03
N PRO A 726 5.66 -45.74 1.55
CA PRO A 726 6.90 -45.74 2.33
C PRO A 726 6.79 -44.95 3.64
N ASN A 727 7.02 -45.65 4.77
CA ASN A 727 6.84 -45.16 6.14
C ASN A 727 5.39 -44.90 6.57
N GLU A 728 4.42 -45.57 5.92
CA GLU A 728 3.06 -45.70 6.42
C GLU A 728 3.03 -46.38 7.80
N ILE A 729 2.08 -45.95 8.64
CA ILE A 729 1.59 -46.76 9.76
C ILE A 729 0.21 -47.26 9.35
N ILE A 730 0.02 -48.57 9.34
CA ILE A 730 -1.27 -49.24 9.15
C ILE A 730 -1.80 -49.78 10.49
N ASP A 731 -3.11 -49.93 10.59
CA ASP A 731 -3.78 -50.87 11.50
C ASP A 731 -4.43 -51.98 10.65
N LEU A 732 -4.42 -53.21 11.16
CA LEU A 732 -4.84 -54.40 10.42
C LEU A 732 -5.37 -55.46 11.39
N TRP A 733 -6.61 -55.87 11.19
CA TRP A 733 -7.29 -56.83 12.07
C TRP A 733 -8.24 -57.76 11.31
N VAL A 734 -8.54 -58.91 11.91
CA VAL A 734 -9.56 -59.85 11.43
C VAL A 734 -10.71 -59.91 12.41
N ALA A 735 -11.88 -59.42 12.01
CA ALA A 735 -13.10 -59.60 12.78
C ALA A 735 -13.61 -61.03 12.57
N VAL A 736 -14.02 -61.70 13.65
CA VAL A 736 -14.67 -63.01 13.60
C VAL A 736 -16.12 -62.85 14.07
N THR A 737 -17.08 -63.26 13.26
CA THR A 737 -18.53 -63.10 13.51
C THR A 737 -19.30 -64.41 13.35
N THR A 738 -20.52 -64.47 13.91
CA THR A 738 -21.49 -65.53 13.63
C THR A 738 -22.37 -65.19 12.42
N ASP A 739 -23.17 -66.16 11.96
CA ASP A 739 -24.21 -65.99 10.92
C ASP A 739 -25.27 -64.92 11.26
N ALA A 740 -25.37 -64.51 12.53
CA ALA A 740 -26.22 -63.41 13.00
C ALA A 740 -25.49 -62.06 13.08
N GLY A 741 -24.26 -61.95 12.56
CA GLY A 741 -23.42 -60.74 12.63
C GLY A 741 -22.87 -60.43 14.02
N VAL A 742 -22.97 -61.34 14.98
CA VAL A 742 -22.50 -61.12 16.36
C VAL A 742 -20.98 -61.27 16.40
N PRO A 743 -20.21 -60.28 16.91
CA PRO A 743 -18.76 -60.37 17.02
C PRO A 743 -18.36 -61.39 18.10
N VAL A 744 -17.55 -62.36 17.68
CA VAL A 744 -17.01 -63.45 18.50
C VAL A 744 -15.60 -63.11 18.97
N ASN A 745 -14.79 -62.52 18.10
CA ASN A 745 -13.43 -62.09 18.41
C ASN A 745 -12.99 -60.97 17.45
N ASN A 746 -11.95 -60.22 17.82
CA ASN A 746 -11.24 -59.34 16.90
C ASN A 746 -9.71 -59.58 17.03
N LEU A 747 -9.11 -60.07 15.96
CA LEU A 747 -7.76 -60.59 15.94
C LEU A 747 -6.80 -59.56 15.32
N GLN A 748 -6.00 -58.91 16.17
CA GLN A 748 -4.93 -58.02 15.73
C GLN A 748 -3.82 -58.81 15.02
N ILE A 749 -3.36 -58.32 13.86
CA ILE A 749 -2.32 -59.02 13.08
C ILE A 749 -0.95 -58.91 13.75
N THR A 750 -0.27 -60.06 13.90
CA THR A 750 1.15 -60.12 14.20
C THR A 750 1.94 -59.92 12.90
N THR A 751 2.54 -58.74 12.73
CA THR A 751 3.38 -58.42 11.58
C THR A 751 4.65 -59.28 11.56
N THR A 752 5.00 -59.82 10.39
CA THR A 752 6.21 -60.65 10.18
C THR A 752 7.23 -59.98 9.26
N SER A 753 6.77 -59.05 8.43
CA SER A 753 7.59 -58.13 7.63
C SER A 753 6.94 -56.73 7.61
N SER A 754 7.45 -55.82 6.79
CA SER A 754 6.81 -54.53 6.51
C SER A 754 5.51 -54.63 5.69
N ASN A 755 5.27 -55.77 5.03
CA ASN A 755 4.23 -55.96 4.04
C ASN A 755 3.51 -57.32 4.18
N SER A 756 3.67 -58.01 5.31
CA SER A 756 3.04 -59.31 5.58
C SER A 756 2.91 -59.62 7.08
N GLY A 757 1.89 -60.39 7.45
CA GLY A 757 1.60 -60.77 8.83
C GLY A 757 0.57 -61.90 8.94
N TYR A 758 0.27 -62.34 10.16
CA TYR A 758 -0.78 -63.33 10.41
C TYR A 758 -1.57 -63.06 11.70
N ALA A 759 -2.80 -63.57 11.75
CA ALA A 759 -3.58 -63.74 12.98
C ALA A 759 -3.81 -65.23 13.23
N ASP A 760 -3.63 -65.64 14.49
CA ASP A 760 -3.94 -66.98 14.98
C ASP A 760 -5.22 -66.92 15.83
N TRP A 761 -6.27 -67.65 15.42
CA TRP A 761 -7.46 -67.87 16.23
C TRP A 761 -7.42 -69.26 16.85
N ASP A 762 -7.25 -69.36 18.16
CA ASP A 762 -7.43 -70.63 18.88
C ASP A 762 -8.93 -70.97 18.93
N THR A 763 -9.30 -72.08 18.31
CA THR A 763 -10.66 -72.62 18.27
C THR A 763 -10.96 -73.57 19.44
N THR A 764 -9.98 -73.82 20.32
CA THR A 764 -10.13 -74.73 21.47
C THR A 764 -11.19 -74.23 22.45
N GLY A 765 -12.34 -74.91 22.47
CA GLY A 765 -13.47 -74.53 23.32
C GLY A 765 -14.40 -73.48 22.71
N ILE A 766 -14.22 -73.14 21.43
CA ILE A 766 -15.28 -72.53 20.62
C ILE A 766 -16.33 -73.61 20.32
N GLU A 767 -17.61 -73.23 20.37
CA GLU A 767 -18.72 -74.17 20.19
C GLU A 767 -18.90 -74.58 18.71
N PRO A 768 -19.47 -75.76 18.43
CA PRO A 768 -19.77 -76.16 17.05
C PRO A 768 -20.72 -75.18 16.37
N GLY A 769 -20.41 -74.79 15.13
CA GLY A 769 -21.12 -73.74 14.41
C GLY A 769 -20.36 -73.20 13.20
N ARG A 770 -20.99 -72.26 12.50
CA ARG A 770 -20.44 -71.54 11.34
C ARG A 770 -19.99 -70.13 11.75
N TYR A 771 -18.76 -69.78 11.36
CA TYR A 771 -18.11 -68.53 11.70
C TYR A 771 -17.55 -67.87 10.44
N TYR A 772 -17.64 -66.55 10.40
CA TYR A 772 -17.19 -65.72 9.29
C TYR A 772 -16.00 -64.86 9.72
N LEU A 773 -15.01 -64.73 8.85
CA LEU A 773 -13.81 -63.94 9.07
C LEU A 773 -13.76 -62.83 8.01
N GLU A 774 -13.49 -61.61 8.46
CA GLU A 774 -13.45 -60.39 7.64
C GLU A 774 -12.18 -59.59 7.97
N ILE A 775 -11.39 -59.20 6.96
CA ILE A 775 -10.12 -58.48 7.13
C ILE A 775 -10.31 -56.99 6.87
N PHE A 776 -9.89 -56.18 7.84
CA PHE A 776 -9.89 -54.74 7.73
C PHE A 776 -8.44 -54.24 7.76
N LEU A 777 -8.10 -53.39 6.78
CA LEU A 777 -6.82 -52.70 6.66
C LEU A 777 -7.09 -51.20 6.55
N GLU A 778 -6.44 -50.39 7.40
CA GLU A 778 -6.65 -48.94 7.48
C GLU A 778 -5.29 -48.24 7.66
N ASP A 779 -5.09 -47.07 7.07
CA ASP A 779 -3.92 -46.24 7.38
C ASP A 779 -4.11 -45.42 8.67
N SER A 780 -3.02 -44.85 9.18
CA SER A 780 -3.07 -43.94 10.35
C SER A 780 -3.81 -42.60 10.13
N ALA A 781 -4.38 -42.35 8.94
CA ALA A 781 -5.22 -41.20 8.62
C ALA A 781 -6.73 -41.55 8.53
N GLY A 782 -7.09 -42.84 8.57
CA GLY A 782 -8.47 -43.33 8.45
C GLY A 782 -8.89 -43.75 7.04
N ASN A 783 -7.95 -43.88 6.09
CA ASN A 783 -8.23 -44.39 4.76
C ASN A 783 -8.28 -45.93 4.81
N GLN A 784 -9.48 -46.50 4.77
CA GLN A 784 -9.68 -47.95 4.69
C GLN A 784 -9.36 -48.48 3.29
N ALA A 785 -8.68 -49.63 3.25
CA ALA A 785 -8.44 -50.39 2.04
C ALA A 785 -9.75 -50.84 1.38
N PRO A 786 -9.77 -51.08 0.06
CA PRO A 786 -10.87 -51.77 -0.58
C PRO A 786 -11.07 -53.18 0.01
N ASP A 787 -12.33 -53.52 0.24
CA ASP A 787 -12.85 -54.85 0.60
C ASP A 787 -12.23 -55.95 -0.29
N TRP A 788 -11.71 -57.04 0.30
CA TRP A 788 -10.95 -58.05 -0.44
C TRP A 788 -11.86 -59.02 -1.20
N LEU A 789 -12.94 -59.49 -0.58
CA LEU A 789 -14.05 -60.17 -1.21
C LEU A 789 -15.36 -59.48 -0.81
N SER A 790 -16.36 -59.47 -1.70
CA SER A 790 -17.62 -58.79 -1.39
C SER A 790 -18.44 -59.61 -0.39
N GLY A 791 -18.33 -59.25 0.89
CA GLY A 791 -18.79 -60.08 2.01
C GLY A 791 -17.75 -61.15 2.40
N PRO A 792 -18.05 -61.94 3.45
CA PRO A 792 -17.05 -62.50 4.35
C PRO A 792 -15.88 -63.22 3.67
N ASP A 793 -14.67 -62.68 3.86
CA ASP A 793 -13.41 -63.17 3.26
C ASP A 793 -13.18 -64.68 3.44
N SER A 794 -13.62 -65.26 4.56
CA SER A 794 -13.58 -66.71 4.80
C SER A 794 -14.69 -67.20 5.72
N VAL A 795 -15.04 -68.48 5.57
CA VAL A 795 -16.00 -69.20 6.41
C VAL A 795 -15.32 -70.41 7.05
N LEU A 796 -15.39 -70.52 8.37
CA LEU A 796 -14.95 -71.69 9.14
C LEU A 796 -16.16 -72.42 9.73
N VAL A 797 -16.11 -73.76 9.77
CA VAL A 797 -17.15 -74.60 10.38
C VAL A 797 -16.51 -75.53 11.40
N ILE A 798 -17.04 -75.54 12.62
CA ILE A 798 -16.61 -76.39 13.74
C ILE A 798 -17.71 -77.44 13.99
N ALA A 799 -17.34 -78.71 14.12
CA ALA A 799 -18.26 -79.85 14.14
C ALA A 799 -18.44 -80.49 15.55
N PRO A 800 -19.61 -81.10 15.84
CA PRO A 800 -19.89 -81.75 17.13
C PRO A 800 -19.31 -83.18 17.26
N PRO A 801 -19.24 -83.75 18.49
CA PRO A 801 -18.73 -85.10 18.76
C PRO A 801 -19.72 -86.24 18.40
N ARG A 802 -19.21 -87.48 18.33
CA ARG A 802 -19.87 -88.66 17.73
C ARG A 802 -20.37 -89.70 18.75
N ALA A 803 -21.55 -90.31 18.52
CA ALA A 803 -22.22 -91.29 19.39
C ALA A 803 -23.14 -92.29 18.62
N ILE A 804 -23.52 -93.42 19.25
CA ILE A 804 -24.40 -94.47 18.69
C ILE A 804 -25.44 -95.01 19.69
N THR A 805 -26.56 -95.59 19.21
CA THR A 805 -27.60 -96.25 20.01
C THR A 805 -28.08 -97.59 19.42
N PHE A 806 -28.63 -98.49 20.25
CA PHE A 806 -29.05 -99.84 19.87
C PHE A 806 -30.09 -100.47 20.83
N ASP A 807 -31.27 -100.84 20.32
CA ASP A 807 -32.36 -101.48 21.06
C ASP A 807 -32.95 -102.70 20.35
N ILE A 808 -33.50 -103.66 21.12
CA ILE A 808 -34.27 -104.81 20.62
C ILE A 808 -35.77 -104.53 20.73
N LEU A 809 -36.51 -104.67 19.63
CA LEU A 809 -37.96 -104.47 19.56
C LEU A 809 -38.72 -105.81 19.58
N GLU A 810 -38.28 -106.79 18.77
CA GLU A 810 -38.90 -108.12 18.67
C GLU A 810 -37.83 -109.21 18.53
N PRO A 811 -38.07 -110.46 19.02
CA PRO A 811 -39.23 -110.89 19.80
C PRO A 811 -39.16 -110.39 21.25
N VAL A 812 -40.32 -110.29 21.91
CA VAL A 812 -40.40 -109.94 23.34
C VAL A 812 -39.82 -111.07 24.19
N ASN A 813 -39.01 -110.73 25.21
CA ASN A 813 -38.37 -111.69 26.11
C ASN A 813 -39.38 -112.66 26.74
N GLY A 814 -39.10 -113.96 26.63
CA GLY A 814 -39.93 -115.04 27.18
C GLY A 814 -41.07 -115.51 26.27
N THR A 815 -41.00 -115.25 24.96
CA THR A 815 -41.99 -115.76 23.99
C THR A 815 -41.75 -117.25 23.70
N GLU A 816 -42.82 -118.06 23.70
CA GLU A 816 -42.82 -119.48 23.32
C GLU A 816 -43.08 -119.67 21.81
N PHE A 817 -42.36 -120.61 21.18
CA PHE A 817 -42.45 -120.96 19.76
C PHE A 817 -42.42 -122.49 19.55
N VAL A 818 -42.75 -122.97 18.35
CA VAL A 818 -42.68 -124.40 17.97
C VAL A 818 -41.39 -124.70 17.20
N HIS A 819 -40.81 -125.87 17.43
CA HIS A 819 -39.61 -126.35 16.73
C HIS A 819 -39.80 -126.36 15.20
N GLY A 820 -38.91 -125.67 14.49
CA GLY A 820 -38.99 -125.45 13.04
C GLY A 820 -39.66 -124.13 12.64
N GLU A 821 -40.21 -123.34 13.57
CA GLU A 821 -40.67 -121.99 13.29
C GLU A 821 -39.49 -121.03 13.02
N VAL A 822 -39.80 -119.92 12.35
CA VAL A 822 -38.87 -118.85 12.01
C VAL A 822 -39.25 -117.61 12.79
N VAL A 823 -38.33 -117.13 13.62
CA VAL A 823 -38.50 -115.92 14.44
C VAL A 823 -37.88 -114.74 13.71
N THR A 824 -38.65 -113.66 13.56
CA THR A 824 -38.13 -112.37 13.12
C THR A 824 -37.53 -111.63 14.31
N TYR A 825 -36.26 -111.28 14.20
CA TYR A 825 -35.55 -110.37 15.09
C TYR A 825 -35.62 -108.96 14.49
N ARG A 826 -36.08 -107.99 15.28
CA ARG A 826 -36.27 -106.59 14.87
C ARG A 826 -35.56 -105.68 15.86
N PHE A 827 -34.58 -104.91 15.40
CA PHE A 827 -33.79 -103.98 16.22
C PHE A 827 -33.90 -102.54 15.72
N ASN A 828 -33.67 -101.57 16.61
CA ASN A 828 -33.56 -100.14 16.27
C ASN A 828 -32.11 -99.67 16.52
N ILE A 829 -31.52 -98.95 15.56
CA ILE A 829 -30.10 -98.55 15.60
C ILE A 829 -29.91 -97.10 15.12
N SER A 830 -28.93 -96.38 15.66
CA SER A 830 -28.55 -95.06 15.13
C SER A 830 -27.10 -94.65 15.42
N CYS A 831 -26.58 -93.75 14.59
CA CYS A 831 -25.31 -93.05 14.74
C CYS A 831 -25.51 -91.55 14.41
N ASN A 832 -25.01 -90.64 15.25
CA ASN A 832 -25.37 -89.22 15.15
C ASN A 832 -24.69 -88.47 13.98
N ASP A 833 -23.53 -88.93 13.50
CA ASP A 833 -22.87 -88.44 12.28
C ASP A 833 -23.25 -89.28 11.03
N GLY A 834 -24.29 -90.12 11.13
CA GLY A 834 -24.77 -90.98 10.05
C GLY A 834 -23.83 -92.15 9.71
N CYS A 835 -22.92 -92.52 10.62
CA CYS A 835 -21.91 -93.53 10.34
C CYS A 835 -22.46 -94.92 10.01
N ALA A 836 -21.69 -95.66 9.21
CA ALA A 836 -21.93 -97.07 8.93
C ALA A 836 -21.68 -97.94 10.18
N MET A 837 -22.72 -98.61 10.64
CA MET A 837 -22.72 -99.55 11.76
C MET A 837 -22.62 -101.00 11.27
N SER A 838 -22.27 -101.93 12.16
CA SER A 838 -22.21 -103.37 11.91
C SER A 838 -22.81 -104.15 13.08
N LEU A 839 -23.63 -105.16 12.79
CA LEU A 839 -24.17 -106.14 13.74
C LEU A 839 -23.32 -107.42 13.66
N GLU A 840 -22.59 -107.75 14.73
CA GLU A 840 -21.45 -108.67 14.65
C GLU A 840 -21.86 -110.14 14.51
N GLU A 841 -22.81 -110.63 15.32
CA GLU A 841 -23.19 -112.05 15.39
C GLU A 841 -23.90 -112.55 14.13
N GLU A 842 -24.65 -111.68 13.46
CA GLU A 842 -25.33 -111.97 12.18
C GLU A 842 -24.51 -111.46 10.97
N SER A 843 -23.31 -110.91 11.20
CA SER A 843 -22.35 -110.42 10.20
C SER A 843 -22.92 -109.40 9.19
N LEU A 844 -23.85 -108.55 9.64
CA LEU A 844 -24.44 -107.49 8.82
C LEU A 844 -23.63 -106.20 8.97
N ALA A 845 -23.02 -105.71 7.89
CA ALA A 845 -22.19 -104.50 7.91
C ALA A 845 -22.67 -103.47 6.89
N GLY A 846 -22.37 -102.18 7.14
CA GLY A 846 -22.86 -101.07 6.31
C GLY A 846 -24.28 -100.63 6.66
N LEU A 847 -24.69 -100.85 7.91
CA LEU A 847 -26.00 -100.51 8.42
C LEU A 847 -26.11 -99.00 8.69
N SER A 848 -27.21 -98.38 8.28
CA SER A 848 -27.55 -96.97 8.57
C SER A 848 -28.58 -96.87 9.69
N ASN A 849 -28.83 -95.64 10.17
CA ASN A 849 -29.86 -95.36 11.17
C ASN A 849 -31.24 -95.89 10.73
N GLY A 850 -31.97 -96.51 11.65
CA GLY A 850 -33.32 -97.03 11.41
C GLY A 850 -33.60 -98.38 12.07
N THR A 851 -34.63 -99.08 11.60
CA THR A 851 -34.91 -100.47 12.00
C THR A 851 -34.18 -101.47 11.10
N ILE A 852 -33.59 -102.50 11.70
CA ILE A 852 -33.07 -103.68 10.98
C ILE A 852 -33.87 -104.93 11.36
N GLU A 853 -34.10 -105.81 10.39
CA GLU A 853 -34.88 -107.04 10.54
C GLU A 853 -34.16 -108.22 9.90
N PHE A 854 -34.12 -109.37 10.59
CA PHE A 854 -33.62 -110.64 10.06
C PHE A 854 -34.39 -111.83 10.65
N ASN A 855 -34.31 -112.99 9.99
CA ASN A 855 -35.10 -114.17 10.30
C ASN A 855 -34.21 -115.34 10.74
N ARG A 856 -34.54 -115.96 11.86
CA ARG A 856 -33.75 -117.05 12.47
C ARG A 856 -34.63 -118.27 12.78
N THR A 857 -34.26 -119.43 12.24
CA THR A 857 -35.04 -120.68 12.39
C THR A 857 -34.69 -121.39 13.71
N LEU A 858 -35.70 -121.92 14.40
CA LEU A 858 -35.54 -122.58 15.70
C LEU A 858 -35.28 -124.09 15.52
N SER A 859 -34.00 -124.47 15.58
CA SER A 859 -33.53 -125.85 15.41
C SER A 859 -33.32 -126.64 16.71
N GLU A 860 -33.59 -126.03 17.87
CA GLU A 860 -33.37 -126.63 19.20
C GLU A 860 -34.64 -126.48 20.07
N ILE A 861 -34.83 -127.41 21.00
CA ILE A 861 -36.01 -127.47 21.90
C ILE A 861 -35.54 -127.18 23.33
N GLY A 862 -36.10 -126.14 23.95
CA GLY A 862 -35.71 -125.64 25.27
C GLY A 862 -35.72 -124.12 25.35
N ASP A 863 -35.10 -123.57 26.40
CA ASP A 863 -34.90 -122.13 26.59
C ASP A 863 -33.59 -121.68 25.92
N ILE A 864 -33.64 -120.62 25.11
CA ILE A 864 -32.54 -120.11 24.29
C ILE A 864 -32.29 -118.65 24.65
N THR A 865 -31.02 -118.25 24.77
CA THR A 865 -30.60 -116.85 24.97
C THR A 865 -29.60 -116.44 23.90
N ASN A 866 -29.86 -115.32 23.24
CA ASN A 866 -29.01 -114.71 22.23
C ASN A 866 -28.45 -113.37 22.72
N PHE A 867 -27.23 -113.07 22.30
CA PHE A 867 -26.58 -111.76 22.45
C PHE A 867 -26.39 -111.14 21.07
N PHE A 868 -26.38 -109.81 21.03
CA PHE A 868 -26.21 -109.04 19.80
C PHE A 868 -25.35 -107.80 20.10
N THR A 869 -24.37 -107.51 19.25
CA THR A 869 -23.44 -106.39 19.38
C THR A 869 -23.44 -105.52 18.12
N LEU A 870 -23.64 -104.21 18.30
CA LEU A 870 -23.59 -103.19 17.27
C LEU A 870 -22.30 -102.37 17.43
N SER A 871 -21.48 -102.25 16.38
CA SER A 871 -20.23 -101.48 16.39
C SER A 871 -20.07 -100.55 15.19
N ALA A 872 -19.31 -99.46 15.35
CA ALA A 872 -19.21 -98.38 14.38
C ALA A 872 -17.85 -97.64 14.44
N GLY A 873 -16.77 -98.35 14.11
CA GLY A 873 -15.40 -97.91 14.36
C GLY A 873 -15.02 -98.23 15.80
N ASP A 874 -14.58 -97.22 16.56
CA ASP A 874 -14.14 -97.39 17.96
C ASP A 874 -15.31 -97.43 18.98
N LEU A 875 -16.56 -97.31 18.52
CA LEU A 875 -17.77 -97.34 19.34
C LEU A 875 -18.49 -98.70 19.23
N SER A 876 -19.00 -99.23 20.35
CA SER A 876 -19.78 -100.48 20.38
C SER A 876 -20.80 -100.56 21.52
N VAL A 877 -21.97 -101.17 21.28
CA VAL A 877 -23.06 -101.41 22.25
C VAL A 877 -23.57 -102.85 22.12
N THR A 878 -24.07 -103.48 23.19
CA THR A 878 -24.51 -104.90 23.20
C THR A 878 -25.86 -105.08 23.92
N GLN A 879 -26.73 -105.94 23.38
CA GLN A 879 -28.09 -106.25 23.85
C GLN A 879 -28.32 -107.77 23.96
N MET A 880 -29.44 -108.19 24.58
CA MET A 880 -29.76 -109.61 24.87
C MET A 880 -31.24 -109.96 24.64
N SER A 881 -31.53 -111.15 24.10
CA SER A 881 -32.87 -111.71 23.89
C SER A 881 -32.99 -113.15 24.40
N HIS A 882 -34.19 -113.55 24.84
CA HIS A 882 -34.48 -114.85 25.46
C HIS A 882 -35.86 -115.40 25.01
N ILE A 883 -35.93 -116.67 24.59
CA ILE A 883 -37.11 -117.33 24.00
C ILE A 883 -37.17 -118.83 24.36
N THR A 884 -38.33 -119.49 24.20
CA THR A 884 -38.55 -120.91 24.55
C THR A 884 -39.17 -121.70 23.39
N VAL A 885 -38.84 -122.99 23.21
CA VAL A 885 -39.23 -123.79 22.02
C VAL A 885 -39.81 -125.18 22.36
N ILE A 886 -40.93 -125.59 21.73
CA ILE A 886 -41.70 -126.83 22.00
C ILE A 886 -41.95 -127.75 20.76
N ALA A 887 -42.58 -128.92 20.94
CA ALA A 887 -42.70 -129.99 19.93
C ALA A 887 -44.16 -130.28 19.42
N PRO A 888 -44.36 -130.91 18.24
CA PRO A 888 -45.68 -131.04 17.58
C PRO A 888 -46.57 -132.23 18.02
N PRO A 889 -47.91 -132.17 17.81
CA PRO A 889 -48.87 -133.25 18.10
C PRO A 889 -48.99 -134.33 16.99
N ALA A 890 -49.79 -135.39 17.23
CA ALA A 890 -49.90 -136.58 16.36
C ALA A 890 -51.24 -136.69 15.56
N PRO A 891 -51.26 -137.36 14.38
CA PRO A 891 -52.39 -137.34 13.42
C PRO A 891 -53.41 -138.51 13.54
N LEU A 892 -54.48 -138.45 12.73
CA LEU A 892 -55.63 -139.36 12.71
C LEU A 892 -56.21 -139.48 11.28
N PHE A 893 -56.76 -140.63 10.86
CA PHE A 893 -57.25 -140.86 9.48
C PHE A 893 -58.59 -141.61 9.41
N SER A 894 -59.27 -141.55 8.26
CA SER A 894 -60.44 -142.37 7.93
C SER A 894 -60.05 -143.80 7.52
N LEU A 895 -61.06 -144.65 7.30
CA LEU A 895 -60.89 -145.88 6.54
C LEU A 895 -60.77 -145.56 5.04
N PRO A 896 -59.91 -146.25 4.27
CA PRO A 896 -59.84 -146.11 2.82
C PRO A 896 -61.06 -146.62 2.06
N SER A 897 -61.33 -146.02 0.91
CA SER A 897 -62.39 -146.38 -0.04
C SER A 897 -61.84 -146.45 -1.47
N CYS A 898 -62.52 -147.19 -2.37
CA CYS A 898 -62.21 -147.30 -3.81
C CYS A 898 -63.50 -147.59 -4.59
N VAL A 899 -63.72 -146.91 -5.72
CA VAL A 899 -64.92 -147.03 -6.58
C VAL A 899 -64.53 -147.00 -8.07
N ASP A 900 -65.26 -147.70 -8.93
CA ASP A 900 -65.07 -147.81 -10.38
C ASP A 900 -65.84 -146.75 -11.22
N SER A 901 -65.27 -146.36 -12.37
CA SER A 901 -65.77 -145.33 -13.30
C SER A 901 -65.45 -145.67 -14.75
N GLU A 902 -66.33 -145.29 -15.69
CA GLU A 902 -66.02 -145.27 -17.13
C GLU A 902 -64.87 -144.29 -17.42
N SER A 903 -64.09 -144.56 -18.48
CA SER A 903 -62.94 -143.71 -18.83
C SER A 903 -63.34 -142.38 -19.47
N SER A 904 -62.55 -141.36 -19.16
CA SER A 904 -62.74 -139.95 -19.50
C SER A 904 -62.43 -139.60 -20.96
N ASP A 905 -61.58 -140.37 -21.65
CA ASP A 905 -61.35 -140.26 -23.08
C ASP A 905 -62.34 -141.15 -23.84
N ALA A 906 -63.03 -140.58 -24.83
CA ALA A 906 -64.10 -141.28 -25.56
C ALA A 906 -63.58 -142.39 -26.49
N GLU A 907 -62.36 -142.30 -27.01
CA GLU A 907 -61.75 -143.38 -27.80
C GLU A 907 -61.24 -144.50 -26.88
N MET A 908 -60.71 -144.16 -25.70
CA MET A 908 -60.35 -145.12 -24.64
C MET A 908 -61.58 -145.81 -24.01
N ALA A 909 -62.71 -145.10 -23.87
CA ALA A 909 -63.96 -145.68 -23.40
C ALA A 909 -64.57 -146.66 -24.42
N LEU A 910 -64.53 -146.31 -25.73
CA LEU A 910 -64.87 -147.23 -26.82
C LEU A 910 -63.95 -148.47 -26.84
N ALA A 911 -62.73 -148.35 -26.32
CA ALA A 911 -61.74 -149.41 -26.16
C ALA A 911 -61.88 -150.25 -24.86
N GLY A 912 -62.80 -149.90 -23.95
CA GLY A 912 -63.11 -150.71 -22.77
C GLY A 912 -62.35 -150.36 -21.48
N HIS A 913 -61.65 -149.22 -21.42
CA HIS A 913 -60.97 -148.75 -20.22
C HIS A 913 -61.95 -148.40 -19.08
N LEU A 914 -61.53 -148.65 -17.84
CA LEU A 914 -62.09 -148.06 -16.63
C LEU A 914 -61.01 -147.30 -15.87
N GLU A 915 -61.50 -146.37 -15.07
CA GLU A 915 -60.80 -145.61 -14.05
C GLU A 915 -61.34 -146.04 -12.68
N PHE A 916 -60.51 -145.99 -11.64
CA PHE A 916 -60.87 -146.29 -10.26
C PHE A 916 -60.43 -145.14 -9.37
N VAL A 917 -61.35 -144.59 -8.59
CA VAL A 917 -61.12 -143.48 -7.66
C VAL A 917 -60.96 -144.07 -6.26
N CYS A 918 -59.76 -143.97 -5.67
CA CYS A 918 -59.44 -144.48 -4.33
C CYS A 918 -59.10 -143.33 -3.38
N ASP A 919 -59.70 -143.31 -2.18
CA ASP A 919 -59.57 -142.19 -1.25
C ASP A 919 -59.19 -142.59 0.18
N VAL A 920 -58.50 -141.68 0.89
CA VAL A 920 -58.40 -141.68 2.36
C VAL A 920 -58.32 -140.25 2.91
N LYS A 921 -59.08 -139.97 3.97
CA LYS A 921 -59.24 -138.64 4.56
C LYS A 921 -58.39 -138.47 5.83
N ASN A 922 -57.62 -137.39 5.92
CA ASN A 922 -56.98 -136.97 7.16
C ASN A 922 -58.03 -136.36 8.10
N MET A 923 -58.17 -136.94 9.29
CA MET A 923 -59.13 -136.53 10.33
C MET A 923 -58.43 -135.89 11.54
N GLY A 924 -57.11 -135.69 11.46
CA GLY A 924 -56.29 -135.03 12.48
C GLY A 924 -56.26 -133.50 12.35
N SER A 925 -55.60 -132.87 13.32
CA SER A 925 -55.44 -131.40 13.42
C SER A 925 -54.11 -130.88 12.89
N ILE A 926 -53.30 -131.72 12.25
CA ILE A 926 -52.15 -131.30 11.42
C ILE A 926 -52.22 -131.97 10.04
N PRO A 927 -51.67 -131.36 8.98
CA PRO A 927 -51.39 -132.07 7.73
C PRO A 927 -50.49 -133.29 7.99
N SER A 928 -50.57 -134.30 7.13
CA SER A 928 -49.71 -135.49 7.25
C SER A 928 -49.38 -136.05 5.89
N ILE A 929 -48.14 -136.48 5.68
CA ILE A 929 -47.72 -137.05 4.40
C ILE A 929 -48.28 -138.47 4.31
N VAL A 930 -49.11 -138.72 3.30
CA VAL A 930 -49.72 -140.02 2.98
C VAL A 930 -49.31 -140.41 1.56
N ARG A 931 -49.20 -141.71 1.29
CA ARG A 931 -49.03 -142.25 -0.06
C ARG A 931 -49.99 -143.40 -0.31
N PHE A 932 -50.36 -143.61 -1.57
CA PHE A 932 -50.95 -144.85 -2.05
C PHE A 932 -49.87 -145.67 -2.74
N ARG A 933 -49.82 -146.97 -2.46
CA ARG A 933 -48.79 -147.87 -2.97
C ARG A 933 -49.44 -149.11 -3.57
N VAL A 934 -49.29 -149.28 -4.87
CA VAL A 934 -49.58 -150.55 -5.55
C VAL A 934 -48.64 -151.61 -4.95
N THR A 935 -49.20 -152.78 -4.62
CA THR A 935 -48.47 -153.91 -4.01
C THR A 935 -48.22 -155.04 -5.01
N THR A 936 -48.96 -155.08 -6.12
CA THR A 936 -48.77 -156.03 -7.22
C THR A 936 -48.97 -155.30 -8.57
N ASP A 937 -47.89 -154.89 -9.22
CA ASP A 937 -47.96 -154.06 -10.44
C ASP A 937 -48.45 -154.82 -11.69
N HIS A 938 -49.10 -154.10 -12.61
CA HIS A 938 -49.45 -154.59 -13.96
C HIS A 938 -49.14 -153.49 -15.00
N SER A 939 -48.53 -153.83 -16.13
CA SER A 939 -47.97 -152.84 -17.10
C SER A 939 -49.02 -151.89 -17.73
N GLN A 940 -50.27 -152.31 -17.70
CA GLN A 940 -51.43 -151.61 -18.26
C GLN A 940 -52.31 -150.95 -17.18
N PHE A 941 -51.88 -150.88 -15.92
CA PHE A 941 -52.61 -150.26 -14.81
C PHE A 941 -51.73 -149.26 -14.07
N THR A 942 -52.14 -147.99 -14.05
CA THR A 942 -51.37 -146.86 -13.51
C THR A 942 -52.19 -146.13 -12.44
N CYS A 943 -51.65 -146.05 -11.23
CA CYS A 943 -52.21 -145.23 -10.16
C CYS A 943 -51.49 -143.89 -10.03
N THR A 944 -52.26 -142.80 -10.04
CA THR A 944 -51.76 -141.42 -9.90
C THR A 944 -52.63 -140.63 -8.91
N PRO A 945 -52.05 -140.03 -7.84
CA PRO A 945 -50.66 -140.10 -7.39
C PRO A 945 -50.33 -141.35 -6.54
N THR A 946 -49.15 -141.94 -6.77
CA THR A 946 -48.54 -142.96 -5.89
C THR A 946 -47.36 -142.42 -5.07
N THR A 947 -46.92 -141.20 -5.37
CA THR A 947 -45.91 -140.47 -4.59
C THR A 947 -46.48 -140.04 -3.23
N PRO A 948 -45.64 -139.93 -2.18
CA PRO A 948 -45.95 -139.17 -0.98
C PRO A 948 -46.56 -137.80 -1.26
N GLN A 949 -47.74 -137.52 -0.70
CA GLN A 949 -48.41 -136.23 -0.74
C GLN A 949 -48.79 -135.77 0.68
N ALA A 950 -48.60 -134.50 0.98
CA ALA A 950 -49.12 -133.92 2.22
C ALA A 950 -50.65 -133.80 2.12
N VAL A 951 -51.39 -134.49 2.98
CA VAL A 951 -52.85 -134.41 3.06
C VAL A 951 -53.23 -133.41 4.15
N PRO A 952 -53.84 -132.26 3.82
CA PRO A 952 -54.28 -131.27 4.79
C PRO A 952 -55.30 -131.81 5.80
N THR A 953 -55.51 -131.07 6.88
CA THR A 953 -56.51 -131.39 7.91
C THR A 953 -57.91 -131.41 7.31
N THR A 954 -58.70 -132.45 7.60
CA THR A 954 -60.05 -132.68 7.03
C THR A 954 -60.11 -132.81 5.50
N ASP A 955 -58.97 -132.97 4.83
CA ASP A 955 -58.85 -133.18 3.39
C ASP A 955 -58.55 -134.66 3.06
N MET A 956 -58.58 -135.05 1.79
CA MET A 956 -58.42 -136.44 1.35
C MET A 956 -57.41 -136.61 0.23
N LEU A 957 -56.58 -137.66 0.33
CA LEU A 957 -55.77 -138.14 -0.77
C LEU A 957 -56.65 -139.01 -1.68
N GLU A 958 -57.15 -138.40 -2.75
CA GLU A 958 -57.77 -139.11 -3.86
C GLU A 958 -56.69 -139.59 -4.83
N VAL A 959 -56.82 -140.84 -5.31
CA VAL A 959 -55.88 -141.51 -6.20
C VAL A 959 -56.64 -142.20 -7.31
N ASN A 960 -56.41 -141.72 -8.52
CA ASN A 960 -57.08 -142.18 -9.72
C ASN A 960 -56.19 -143.22 -10.39
N CYS A 961 -56.61 -144.48 -10.30
CA CYS A 961 -55.99 -145.62 -10.92
C CYS A 961 -56.73 -145.94 -12.22
N HIS A 962 -56.08 -145.72 -13.35
CA HIS A 962 -56.66 -145.98 -14.65
C HIS A 962 -55.92 -147.10 -15.34
N THR A 963 -56.59 -147.68 -16.32
CA THR A 963 -55.93 -148.58 -17.26
C THR A 963 -55.50 -147.83 -18.51
N GLN A 964 -54.37 -148.22 -19.13
CA GLN A 964 -53.68 -147.43 -20.17
C GLN A 964 -53.05 -148.23 -21.34
N GLY A 965 -53.06 -147.63 -22.53
CA GLY A 965 -52.23 -148.02 -23.68
C GLY A 965 -52.93 -148.85 -24.77
N ASP A 966 -52.48 -148.61 -26.00
CA ASP A 966 -52.82 -149.28 -27.26
C ASP A 966 -52.86 -150.81 -27.13
N VAL A 967 -53.94 -151.48 -27.57
CA VAL A 967 -53.95 -152.95 -27.61
C VAL A 967 -54.51 -153.50 -28.91
N GLU A 968 -53.66 -154.27 -29.58
CA GLU A 968 -53.96 -154.95 -30.85
C GLU A 968 -54.87 -156.18 -30.66
N ASP A 969 -54.87 -156.79 -29.46
CA ASP A 969 -55.62 -158.00 -29.08
C ASP A 969 -56.20 -157.88 -27.65
N ALA A 970 -57.38 -158.45 -27.37
CA ALA A 970 -58.02 -158.35 -26.05
C ALA A 970 -57.15 -158.96 -24.91
N THR A 971 -56.93 -158.19 -23.84
CA THR A 971 -56.02 -158.51 -22.72
C THR A 971 -56.75 -158.46 -21.36
N GLU A 972 -56.30 -159.23 -20.36
CA GLU A 972 -56.91 -159.36 -19.03
C GLU A 972 -55.94 -158.87 -17.92
N ILE A 973 -56.43 -158.12 -16.94
CA ILE A 973 -55.63 -157.39 -15.93
C ILE A 973 -55.99 -157.85 -14.49
N SER A 974 -55.04 -157.83 -13.54
CA SER A 974 -55.32 -158.02 -12.10
C SER A 974 -54.22 -157.41 -11.19
N THR A 975 -54.58 -156.72 -10.10
CA THR A 975 -53.65 -155.92 -9.26
C THR A 975 -54.21 -155.57 -7.87
N THR A 976 -53.36 -155.09 -6.94
CA THR A 976 -53.68 -154.75 -5.52
C THR A 976 -52.92 -153.51 -4.99
N ALA A 977 -53.47 -152.77 -4.00
CA ALA A 977 -52.86 -151.53 -3.46
C ALA A 977 -53.24 -151.18 -1.99
N VAL A 978 -52.55 -150.20 -1.36
CA VAL A 978 -52.70 -149.79 0.07
C VAL A 978 -52.32 -148.31 0.34
N PHE A 979 -52.84 -147.70 1.41
CA PHE A 979 -52.40 -146.37 1.92
C PHE A 979 -51.44 -146.46 3.13
N GLU A 980 -50.50 -145.52 3.24
CA GLU A 980 -49.49 -145.40 4.32
C GLU A 980 -49.21 -143.91 4.66
N TRP A 981 -49.01 -143.53 5.93
CA TRP A 981 -48.64 -142.17 6.40
C TRP A 981 -47.23 -142.08 7.00
N GLN A 982 -46.67 -140.87 7.12
CA GLN A 982 -45.30 -140.62 7.61
C GLN A 982 -45.24 -139.78 8.91
N ASP A 983 -44.42 -140.18 9.88
CA ASP A 983 -44.18 -139.42 11.13
C ASP A 983 -43.16 -138.29 11.00
N HIS A 984 -43.03 -137.46 12.06
CA HIS A 984 -42.11 -136.30 12.09
C HIS A 984 -40.61 -136.65 12.09
N VAL A 985 -40.26 -137.94 12.17
CA VAL A 985 -38.88 -138.45 12.07
C VAL A 985 -38.65 -139.19 10.75
N GLY A 986 -39.70 -139.37 9.93
CA GLY A 986 -39.66 -139.97 8.60
C GLY A 986 -40.16 -141.41 8.49
N ASN A 987 -40.69 -142.03 9.55
CA ASN A 987 -41.13 -143.44 9.55
C ASN A 987 -42.51 -143.61 8.91
N TRP A 988 -42.73 -144.73 8.19
CA TRP A 988 -43.98 -145.02 7.47
C TRP A 988 -44.88 -146.02 8.21
N HIS A 989 -46.19 -145.73 8.24
CA HIS A 989 -47.21 -146.46 8.98
C HIS A 989 -48.47 -146.69 8.14
N ARG A 990 -49.00 -147.92 8.10
CA ARG A 990 -50.15 -148.28 7.24
C ARG A 990 -51.48 -147.66 7.69
N ILE A 991 -52.31 -147.24 6.73
CA ILE A 991 -53.71 -146.87 6.93
C ILE A 991 -54.62 -147.92 6.29
N GLY A 992 -55.47 -148.58 7.08
CA GLY A 992 -56.52 -149.49 6.58
C GLY A 992 -56.04 -150.79 5.90
N SER A 993 -56.95 -151.40 5.15
CA SER A 993 -56.78 -152.67 4.42
C SER A 993 -56.28 -152.49 2.99
N GLU A 994 -55.96 -153.59 2.30
CA GLU A 994 -55.60 -153.61 0.87
C GLU A 994 -56.86 -153.66 -0.02
N GLN A 995 -56.71 -153.18 -1.26
CA GLN A 995 -57.75 -153.04 -2.32
C GLN A 995 -57.34 -153.84 -3.58
N ALA A 996 -58.25 -154.17 -4.52
CA ALA A 996 -57.99 -155.06 -5.69
C ALA A 996 -58.88 -154.79 -6.95
N PHE A 997 -58.40 -155.09 -8.18
CA PHE A 997 -58.95 -154.59 -9.50
C PHE A 997 -58.77 -155.56 -10.74
N SER A 998 -59.51 -155.47 -11.89
CA SER A 998 -59.40 -156.35 -13.14
C SER A 998 -60.15 -155.93 -14.49
N ILE A 999 -59.56 -155.91 -15.78
CA ILE A 999 -60.03 -155.20 -17.09
C ILE A 999 -59.20 -155.24 -18.53
N SER A 1000 -59.34 -154.35 -19.66
CA SER A 1000 -58.79 -154.22 -21.16
C SER A 1000 -58.83 -152.80 -22.05
N LEU A 1001 -58.04 -152.41 -23.19
CA LEU A 1001 -57.52 -150.97 -23.65
C LEU A 1001 -57.07 -150.34 -25.17
N ILE A 1002 -56.84 -148.97 -25.57
CA ILE A 1002 -56.23 -148.19 -26.88
C ILE A 1002 -55.35 -146.67 -26.93
N PRO A 1003 -55.29 -145.54 -27.87
CA PRO A 1003 -54.08 -144.64 -28.54
C PRO A 1003 -53.93 -142.97 -28.92
N TYR A 1004 -52.81 -142.22 -29.46
CA TYR A 1004 -52.60 -140.80 -30.30
C TYR A 1004 -51.16 -139.91 -30.63
N ASP A 1005 -50.95 -138.72 -31.46
CA ASP A 1005 -49.64 -137.83 -31.90
C ASP A 1005 -49.57 -136.28 -32.66
N ASP A 1006 -48.45 -135.37 -32.86
CA ASP A 1006 -48.24 -133.92 -33.64
C ASP A 1006 -46.80 -133.00 -33.90
N GLY A 1007 -46.62 -131.73 -34.59
CA GLY A 1007 -45.34 -130.74 -34.93
C GLY A 1007 -45.39 -129.16 -35.56
N THR A 1008 -44.52 -128.08 -36.02
CA THR A 1008 -43.09 -127.40 -36.43
C THR A 1008 -42.98 -125.72 -36.67
N GLN A 1009 -42.09 -124.67 -37.19
CA GLN A 1009 -40.71 -124.14 -37.86
C GLN A 1009 -40.31 -122.48 -38.12
N ASP A 1010 -39.02 -121.87 -38.42
CA ASP A 1010 -38.43 -120.60 -39.29
C ASP A 1010 -37.48 -119.21 -38.93
N SER A 1011 -36.72 -118.34 -39.83
CA SER A 1011 -35.72 -117.05 -39.60
C SER A 1011 -34.97 -115.97 -40.71
N ALA A 1012 -34.15 -114.78 -40.46
CA ALA A 1012 -33.37 -113.71 -41.43
C ALA A 1012 -32.26 -112.46 -41.01
N ASP A 1013 -31.50 -111.55 -41.87
CA ASP A 1013 -30.36 -110.39 -41.59
C ASP A 1013 -29.71 -109.19 -42.67
N SER A 1014 -28.82 -108.06 -42.40
CA SER A 1014 -27.94 -107.00 -43.32
C SER A 1014 -27.00 -105.64 -42.86
N THR A 1015 -26.00 -104.88 -43.60
CA THR A 1015 -25.01 -103.61 -43.23
C THR A 1015 -24.09 -102.58 -44.25
N GLN A 1016 -23.36 -101.35 -43.92
CA GLN A 1016 -22.20 -100.41 -44.61
C GLN A 1016 -21.44 -99.11 -43.81
N ALA A 1017 -20.55 -97.99 -44.07
CA ALA A 1017 -19.77 -97.00 -45.09
C ALA A 1017 -18.46 -95.95 -44.70
N GLU A 1018 -17.98 -94.77 -45.38
CA GLU A 1018 -16.57 -93.92 -45.40
C GLU A 1018 -16.42 -92.22 -45.47
N GLY A 1019 -15.42 -91.16 -45.55
CA GLY A 1019 -13.89 -90.58 -45.61
C GLY A 1019 -13.59 -88.92 -45.88
N MET A 1020 -12.50 -87.96 -46.01
CA MET A 1020 -10.95 -87.52 -45.81
C MET A 1020 -10.18 -86.04 -46.29
N SER A 1021 -9.21 -85.24 -45.56
CA SER A 1021 -7.86 -84.30 -45.74
C SER A 1021 -7.34 -82.77 -46.30
N THR A 1022 -6.35 -81.95 -45.63
CA THR A 1022 -5.09 -80.90 -45.82
C THR A 1022 -4.83 -79.28 -46.20
N MET A 1023 -3.58 -78.61 -46.06
CA MET A 1023 -3.18 -77.12 -45.69
C MET A 1023 -1.82 -76.33 -46.20
N THR A 1024 -1.64 -74.93 -46.20
CA THR A 1024 -0.44 -74.01 -45.73
C THR A 1024 -0.02 -72.59 -46.41
N VAL A 1025 -0.02 -71.43 -45.64
CA VAL A 1025 0.80 -70.12 -45.47
C VAL A 1025 1.49 -69.21 -46.60
N VAL A 1026 1.45 -67.83 -46.49
CA VAL A 1026 2.58 -66.78 -46.55
C VAL A 1026 2.18 -65.24 -46.57
N ALA A 1027 2.88 -64.41 -45.75
CA ALA A 1027 3.10 -62.93 -45.56
C ALA A 1027 2.51 -61.71 -46.38
N GLY A 1028 2.45 -60.49 -45.77
CA GLY A 1028 2.88 -59.21 -46.41
C GLY A 1028 2.16 -57.82 -46.19
N VAL A 1029 2.58 -57.01 -45.18
CA VAL A 1029 2.75 -55.51 -45.13
C VAL A 1029 1.73 -54.46 -45.74
N MET A 1030 1.26 -53.51 -44.89
CA MET A 1030 0.83 -52.08 -45.07
C MET A 1030 0.06 -51.57 -46.33
N GLY A 1031 -1.00 -50.76 -46.15
CA GLY A 1031 -1.56 -49.91 -47.25
C GLY A 1031 -2.88 -49.12 -47.05
N LEU A 1032 -2.87 -48.07 -46.20
CA LEU A 1032 -3.58 -46.76 -46.25
C LEU A 1032 -4.77 -46.44 -47.24
N VAL A 1033 -5.65 -45.52 -46.79
CA VAL A 1033 -6.64 -44.63 -47.52
C VAL A 1033 -7.85 -45.22 -48.31
N THR A 1034 -9.06 -44.61 -48.38
CA THR A 1034 -9.87 -43.65 -47.55
C THR A 1034 -11.32 -43.48 -48.07
N VAL A 1035 -12.23 -42.94 -47.21
CA VAL A 1035 -13.29 -41.92 -47.52
C VAL A 1035 -14.63 -42.29 -48.24
N LEU A 1036 -15.73 -42.01 -47.51
CA LEU A 1036 -17.12 -41.54 -47.82
C LEU A 1036 -17.92 -42.02 -49.07
N GLY A 1037 -19.26 -42.05 -48.93
CA GLY A 1037 -20.20 -42.24 -50.07
C GLY A 1037 -21.72 -42.26 -49.74
N ILE A 1038 -22.20 -41.34 -48.90
CA ILE A 1038 -23.61 -41.26 -48.41
C ILE A 1038 -24.67 -41.18 -49.54
N CYS A 1039 -25.76 -41.97 -49.48
CA CYS A 1039 -27.17 -41.51 -49.64
C CYS A 1039 -28.25 -42.61 -49.53
N LEU A 1040 -29.44 -42.24 -49.04
CA LEU A 1040 -30.64 -43.09 -48.84
C LEU A 1040 -31.45 -43.29 -50.15
N GLY A 1041 -32.32 -44.31 -50.21
CA GLY A 1041 -33.22 -44.50 -51.38
C GLY A 1041 -34.23 -45.66 -51.38
N LEU A 1042 -35.00 -45.86 -50.31
CA LEU A 1042 -36.28 -46.63 -50.23
C LEU A 1042 -36.95 -47.08 -51.55
N PHE A 1043 -37.33 -48.37 -51.69
CA PHE A 1043 -38.75 -48.84 -51.66
C PHE A 1043 -38.96 -50.39 -51.78
N MET A 1044 -39.89 -50.92 -50.96
CA MET A 1044 -40.75 -52.12 -51.12
C MET A 1044 -40.26 -53.60 -51.17
N PHE A 1045 -40.98 -54.42 -50.37
CA PHE A 1045 -41.44 -55.81 -50.54
C PHE A 1045 -40.50 -56.91 -51.09
N LEU A 1046 -40.05 -57.81 -50.20
CA LEU A 1046 -40.72 -59.11 -49.93
C LEU A 1046 -40.03 -59.90 -48.79
N ARG A 1047 -40.79 -60.55 -47.90
CA ARG A 1047 -40.32 -61.64 -47.03
C ARG A 1047 -41.45 -62.65 -46.76
N GLY A 1048 -41.16 -63.95 -46.80
CA GLY A 1048 -42.11 -65.03 -46.46
C GLY A 1048 -42.51 -64.99 -44.97
N ARG A 1049 -43.71 -65.45 -44.56
CA ARG A 1049 -44.18 -66.86 -44.51
C ARG A 1049 -43.21 -67.75 -43.69
N ARG A 1050 -43.62 -68.44 -42.63
CA ARG A 1050 -44.94 -68.92 -42.09
C ARG A 1050 -45.01 -68.61 -40.57
N ARG A 1051 -46.12 -68.40 -39.84
CA ARG A 1051 -47.59 -68.68 -39.94
C ARG A 1051 -48.05 -70.15 -39.91
N ASP A 1052 -49.00 -70.58 -39.07
CA ASP A 1052 -49.71 -70.00 -37.89
C ASP A 1052 -50.57 -71.12 -37.24
N GLU A 1053 -51.08 -70.92 -36.01
CA GLU A 1053 -52.41 -71.29 -35.44
C GLU A 1053 -52.31 -71.29 -33.88
N GLU A 1054 -52.85 -70.29 -33.17
CA GLU A 1054 -54.19 -70.22 -32.48
C GLU A 1054 -54.22 -70.98 -31.13
N GLY A 1055 -54.71 -70.45 -29.98
CA GLY A 1055 -55.25 -69.14 -29.53
C GLY A 1055 -55.03 -68.97 -28.00
N GLU A 1056 -55.68 -68.11 -27.19
CA GLU A 1056 -56.81 -67.18 -27.39
C GLU A 1056 -56.93 -66.13 -26.22
N ILE A 1057 -57.12 -64.83 -26.54
CA ILE A 1057 -57.89 -63.74 -25.82
C ILE A 1057 -57.50 -63.18 -24.41
N GLN A 1058 -57.29 -61.82 -24.37
CA GLN A 1058 -57.66 -60.75 -23.37
C GLN A 1058 -57.27 -60.90 -21.85
N HIS A 1059 -57.03 -59.87 -21.02
CA HIS A 1059 -57.02 -58.38 -21.06
C HIS A 1059 -56.34 -57.87 -19.73
N ASP A 1060 -55.90 -56.61 -19.48
CA ASP A 1060 -55.76 -55.38 -20.31
C ASP A 1060 -54.73 -54.36 -19.73
N ASN A 1061 -54.51 -53.27 -20.48
CA ASN A 1061 -54.17 -51.85 -20.16
C ASN A 1061 -54.12 -51.31 -18.70
N PHE A 1062 -53.55 -50.12 -18.37
CA PHE A 1062 -52.83 -48.99 -19.04
C PHE A 1062 -51.79 -48.46 -18.00
N GLY A 1063 -50.71 -47.70 -18.24
CA GLY A 1063 -50.17 -47.02 -19.43
C GLY A 1063 -49.92 -45.51 -19.18
N GLY A 1064 -48.70 -44.99 -19.43
CA GLY A 1064 -48.36 -43.57 -19.24
C GLY A 1064 -46.91 -43.21 -19.61
N VAL A 1065 -46.66 -42.00 -20.15
CA VAL A 1065 -45.38 -41.59 -20.77
C VAL A 1065 -45.06 -40.09 -20.54
N SER A 1066 -43.94 -39.79 -19.86
CA SER A 1066 -43.13 -38.53 -19.91
C SER A 1066 -43.82 -37.18 -19.58
N PRO A 1067 -43.10 -36.03 -19.51
CA PRO A 1067 -41.70 -35.75 -19.11
C PRO A 1067 -41.61 -34.68 -17.96
N ASN A 1068 -40.37 -34.21 -17.69
CA ASN A 1068 -39.88 -33.09 -16.85
C ASN A 1068 -39.05 -33.57 -15.64
N LEU A 1069 -37.85 -33.08 -15.27
CA LEU A 1069 -37.14 -31.77 -15.31
C LEU A 1069 -37.21 -31.02 -13.96
N GLU A 1070 -36.03 -30.66 -13.42
CA GLU A 1070 -35.72 -29.79 -12.26
C GLU A 1070 -35.89 -30.29 -10.80
N ALA A 1071 -35.16 -29.60 -9.90
CA ALA A 1071 -35.29 -29.54 -8.43
C ALA A 1071 -34.80 -30.71 -7.53
N ASN A 1072 -33.47 -30.76 -7.35
CA ASN A 1072 -32.77 -30.81 -6.05
C ASN A 1072 -33.61 -30.89 -4.74
N PRO A 1073 -33.39 -31.89 -3.86
CA PRO A 1073 -33.85 -31.89 -2.47
C PRO A 1073 -32.71 -31.58 -1.46
N GLN A 1074 -32.79 -30.44 -0.78
CA GLN A 1074 -32.12 -30.30 0.53
C GLN A 1074 -32.94 -31.02 1.62
N THR A 1075 -32.20 -31.64 2.55
CA THR A 1075 -32.60 -32.12 3.89
C THR A 1075 -33.94 -31.63 4.43
N ILE A 1076 -34.86 -32.56 4.73
CA ILE A 1076 -35.85 -32.42 5.80
C ILE A 1076 -35.61 -33.54 6.81
N ILE A 1077 -35.40 -33.16 8.07
CA ILE A 1077 -35.20 -34.10 9.18
C ILE A 1077 -36.57 -34.62 9.64
N MET A 1078 -36.78 -35.94 9.59
CA MET A 1078 -37.78 -36.59 10.42
C MET A 1078 -37.26 -37.88 11.04
N LYS A 1079 -37.81 -38.15 12.22
CA LYS A 1079 -37.45 -39.22 13.15
C LYS A 1079 -37.67 -40.61 12.55
N GLU A 1080 -36.72 -41.50 12.85
CA GLU A 1080 -36.98 -42.68 13.69
C GLU A 1080 -38.46 -43.02 13.91
N PHE A 1081 -38.90 -44.10 13.25
CA PHE A 1081 -40.12 -44.82 13.56
C PHE A 1081 -39.82 -46.32 13.41
N GLU A 1082 -40.18 -47.12 14.41
CA GLU A 1082 -39.91 -48.55 14.42
C GLU A 1082 -40.75 -49.26 13.35
N SER A 1083 -40.11 -50.01 12.44
CA SER A 1083 -40.75 -51.01 11.59
C SER A 1083 -40.35 -52.40 12.07
N ASN A 1084 -41.17 -52.96 12.96
CA ASN A 1084 -40.94 -54.25 13.60
C ASN A 1084 -41.33 -55.41 12.65
N GLU A 1085 -40.40 -55.84 11.78
CA GLU A 1085 -40.49 -57.12 11.07
C GLU A 1085 -39.57 -58.15 11.73
N GLY A 1086 -40.11 -58.84 12.74
CA GLY A 1086 -39.48 -60.03 13.28
C GLY A 1086 -39.59 -61.18 12.29
N THR A 1087 -38.50 -61.51 11.59
CA THR A 1087 -38.37 -62.78 10.87
C THR A 1087 -38.31 -63.91 11.89
N GLU A 1088 -39.35 -64.75 11.95
CA GLU A 1088 -39.31 -66.01 12.70
C GLU A 1088 -38.14 -66.86 12.16
N LYS A 1089 -37.17 -67.17 13.02
CA LYS A 1089 -36.13 -68.17 12.70
C LYS A 1089 -36.84 -69.50 12.42
N PRO A 1090 -36.45 -70.27 11.39
CA PRO A 1090 -37.15 -71.50 11.05
C PRO A 1090 -37.06 -72.51 12.20
N ASP A 1091 -38.21 -73.06 12.62
CA ASP A 1091 -38.30 -74.09 13.68
C ASP A 1091 -37.65 -75.43 13.29
N TRP A 1092 -36.99 -75.54 12.13
CA TRP A 1092 -36.43 -76.78 11.62
C TRP A 1092 -35.19 -76.51 10.75
N VAL A 1093 -34.14 -77.30 10.94
CA VAL A 1093 -32.89 -77.24 10.17
C VAL A 1093 -32.43 -78.64 9.75
N ALA A 1094 -31.89 -78.75 8.52
CA ALA A 1094 -31.67 -80.04 7.86
C ALA A 1094 -30.51 -80.88 8.43
N SER A 1095 -29.58 -80.26 9.14
CA SER A 1095 -28.45 -80.92 9.81
C SER A 1095 -27.93 -80.04 10.96
N TYR A 1096 -26.94 -80.51 11.72
CA TYR A 1096 -26.31 -79.72 12.78
C TYR A 1096 -25.65 -78.42 12.27
N GLU A 1097 -25.33 -78.33 10.97
CA GLU A 1097 -24.68 -77.13 10.38
C GLU A 1097 -25.61 -75.91 10.31
N GLY A 1098 -26.92 -76.12 10.45
CA GLY A 1098 -27.92 -75.06 10.51
C GLY A 1098 -28.30 -74.61 11.92
N LEU A 1099 -27.77 -75.26 12.97
CA LEU A 1099 -28.08 -74.88 14.35
C LEU A 1099 -27.51 -73.48 14.67
N PRO A 1100 -28.23 -72.62 15.44
CA PRO A 1100 -27.72 -71.30 15.80
C PRO A 1100 -26.46 -71.42 16.68
N PRO A 1101 -25.30 -70.86 16.28
CA PRO A 1101 -24.07 -70.95 17.08
C PRO A 1101 -24.21 -70.21 18.42
N GLY A 1102 -23.41 -70.61 19.42
CA GLY A 1102 -23.51 -70.11 20.80
C GLY A 1102 -24.26 -71.03 21.77
N GLY A 1103 -24.46 -72.30 21.39
CA GLY A 1103 -25.28 -73.27 22.12
C GLY A 1103 -24.56 -74.55 22.51
N ARG A 1104 -25.14 -75.25 23.49
CA ARG A 1104 -24.61 -76.46 24.13
C ARG A 1104 -25.43 -77.70 23.77
N TYR A 1105 -24.77 -78.85 23.62
CA TYR A 1105 -25.44 -80.13 23.44
C TYR A 1105 -25.73 -80.78 24.81
N GLU A 1106 -26.95 -81.31 25.00
CA GLU A 1106 -27.35 -82.07 26.19
C GLU A 1106 -27.83 -83.47 25.77
N GLU A 1107 -27.23 -84.50 26.37
CA GLU A 1107 -27.50 -85.92 26.07
C GLU A 1107 -28.46 -86.50 27.13
N VAL A 1108 -29.62 -87.01 26.70
CA VAL A 1108 -30.63 -87.60 27.60
C VAL A 1108 -31.05 -88.99 27.11
N PRO A 1109 -31.64 -89.87 27.96
CA PRO A 1109 -31.96 -91.25 27.58
C PRO A 1109 -32.94 -91.42 26.42
N GLU A 1110 -33.60 -90.35 26.00
CA GLU A 1110 -34.58 -90.33 24.90
C GLU A 1110 -33.95 -89.89 23.57
N GLY A 1111 -32.83 -89.14 23.59
CA GLY A 1111 -32.17 -88.61 22.39
C GLY A 1111 -31.21 -87.44 22.68
N MET A 1112 -30.70 -86.82 21.61
CA MET A 1112 -29.83 -85.64 21.69
C MET A 1112 -30.61 -84.33 21.61
N TRP A 1113 -30.29 -83.40 22.50
CA TRP A 1113 -30.77 -82.01 22.47
C TRP A 1113 -29.62 -81.03 22.18
N TYR A 1114 -29.97 -79.89 21.60
CA TYR A 1114 -29.12 -78.71 21.51
C TYR A 1114 -29.88 -77.52 22.10
N VAL A 1115 -29.23 -76.76 22.99
CA VAL A 1115 -29.79 -75.57 23.63
C VAL A 1115 -29.03 -74.37 23.11
N ASP A 1116 -29.71 -73.49 22.36
CA ASP A 1116 -29.07 -72.32 21.74
C ASP A 1116 -28.77 -71.20 22.76
N ALA A 1117 -28.05 -70.17 22.31
CA ALA A 1117 -27.66 -69.01 23.13
C ALA A 1117 -28.84 -68.22 23.74
N GLU A 1118 -30.06 -68.43 23.24
CA GLU A 1118 -31.30 -67.81 23.69
C GLU A 1118 -32.09 -68.75 24.64
N GLU A 1119 -31.47 -69.85 25.09
CA GLU A 1119 -32.01 -70.97 25.86
C GLU A 1119 -33.19 -71.71 25.19
N ASN A 1120 -33.34 -71.62 23.87
CA ASN A 1120 -34.32 -72.46 23.17
C ASN A 1120 -33.80 -73.88 22.96
N TRP A 1121 -34.70 -74.85 23.03
CA TRP A 1121 -34.36 -76.27 22.90
C TRP A 1121 -34.62 -76.75 21.47
N TRP A 1122 -33.67 -77.52 20.94
CA TRP A 1122 -33.69 -78.12 19.61
C TRP A 1122 -33.52 -79.64 19.75
N TRP A 1123 -34.51 -80.39 19.28
CA TRP A 1123 -34.57 -81.85 19.30
C TRP A 1123 -33.94 -82.45 18.04
N SER A 1124 -33.13 -83.50 18.18
CA SER A 1124 -32.61 -84.28 17.04
C SER A 1124 -33.67 -85.26 16.51
N GLU A 1125 -34.14 -85.06 15.28
CA GLU A 1125 -35.15 -85.90 14.64
C GLU A 1125 -34.54 -87.11 13.90
N GLN A 1126 -35.37 -88.12 13.61
CA GLN A 1126 -34.98 -89.32 12.87
C GLN A 1126 -34.57 -88.99 11.42
N GLY A 1127 -33.27 -88.72 11.24
CA GLY A 1127 -32.68 -88.28 9.98
C GLY A 1127 -31.46 -87.36 10.14
N GLY A 1128 -31.21 -86.84 11.36
CA GLY A 1128 -30.11 -85.91 11.63
C GLY A 1128 -30.46 -84.43 11.45
N SER A 1129 -31.70 -84.14 11.03
CA SER A 1129 -32.31 -82.81 11.13
C SER A 1129 -32.62 -82.47 12.59
N TRP A 1130 -32.70 -81.17 12.88
CA TRP A 1130 -32.99 -80.66 14.21
C TRP A 1130 -34.21 -79.75 14.19
N ARG A 1131 -35.04 -79.82 15.22
CA ARG A 1131 -36.30 -79.08 15.30
C ARG A 1131 -36.45 -78.35 16.62
N LYS A 1132 -36.81 -77.08 16.57
CA LYS A 1132 -37.10 -76.23 17.72
C LYS A 1132 -38.41 -76.67 18.41
N THR A 1133 -38.45 -76.61 19.75
CA THR A 1133 -39.55 -77.11 20.58
C THR A 1133 -40.06 -76.10 21.60
#